data_AF-A0AAN6S7F0-F1
#
_entry.id   AF-A0AAN6S7F0-F1
#
_cell.length_a   1.000
_cell.length_b   1.000
_cell.length_c   1.000
_cell.angle_alpha   90.00
_cell.angle_beta   90.00
_cell.angle_gamma   90.00
#
_symmetry.space_group_name_H-M   'P 1'
#
loop_
_entity.id
_entity.type
_entity.pdbx_description
1 polymer ?
#
loop_
_entity_poly.entity_id
_entity_poly.type
_entity_poly.pdbx_seq_one_letter_code
_entity_poly.pdbx_strand_id
1 'polypeptide(L)'
;MESYSDTHFSYLHAKVLHEVLNRQQLLGFVIAFAVIVSIIYLFKTERDYDDGLFIVNKPWSWEPAFFARLRWITNAQQIITDADKQAQGRPYRLARGDTDMTVLPPTMIPELNRLGLDVLNSRESHAFGLLGHLTGMDVVRKTSFHVRVLLSYISPALPRLFALMGERISARIEKEFPQGHEWTVMKPSKAVVCCISEAIALTLFGEKMTEDNPTLVQLMHEHTNNVFQVCFAMRCVPQPLQPLLVWLLPGKWRLISGWKQFRNYVVPRVQELKEASCDTRSKDPAAIDPDVISWMVADGRNQMERDPEVLTTLVGSIAAGSTYSIANFCCRTIVDLIAHPDVLDAVRAEIRDKHVQIHGRWDMAAVASLDRLESAMKETSRLSPGTLFVYGRVVKKDHVLSNGLALKKGQLITMSSATRTMDPAIFEDPSGYRGLRFCADDRIEEHRARPFSSIDTDILAWGVGRWACPGRLITDMSAKILLVKLLDEYDIAFVGDKPLARSSGLISAQSTTVTQAPVQTVVNLFLGAKRESNYSFAGSVVAADATATTYEVRCKYGALNLPGFPTTTCDMKDPPWTVTEGPSTMIGVLTTAIETVSAVLAETCSVEGRTAAYCNYTFVGDHGGSTTSTAYTTVITGDKWVEYPVTITAGAELLAAAAATTALSSSSAPGTSGPSAAAAGSSSANGAVSNGVRVGVLKVIVLAAVVFALWL
;
A
#
# COMPACT_ATOMS: atom_id res chain seq x y z
N MET A 1 52.54 7.42 -18.46
CA MET A 1 53.71 7.14 -17.59
C MET A 1 53.37 7.58 -16.19
N GLU A 2 53.32 6.76 -15.15
CA GLU A 2 53.21 5.31 -14.99
C GLU A 2 52.85 5.16 -13.51
N SER A 3 51.73 4.49 -13.24
CA SER A 3 51.50 3.60 -12.08
C SER A 3 52.37 3.83 -10.84
N TYR A 4 51.83 4.51 -9.81
CA TYR A 4 52.24 4.27 -8.43
C TYR A 4 51.02 4.25 -7.48
N SER A 5 50.60 3.01 -7.18
CA SER A 5 50.14 2.56 -5.86
C SER A 5 48.74 2.97 -5.33
N ASP A 6 47.69 2.41 -5.95
CA ASP A 6 46.39 2.14 -5.28
C ASP A 6 46.32 0.74 -4.64
N THR A 7 47.41 -0.04 -4.73
CA THR A 7 47.46 -1.42 -4.24
C THR A 7 47.98 -1.54 -2.81
N HIS A 8 48.69 -0.55 -2.25
CA HIS A 8 49.24 -0.66 -0.89
C HIS A 8 48.21 -0.42 0.23
N PHE A 9 47.19 0.40 0.02
CA PHE A 9 46.16 0.66 1.04
C PHE A 9 45.18 -0.52 1.19
N SER A 10 44.85 -1.16 0.07
CA SER A 10 44.00 -2.36 -0.03
C SER A 10 44.66 -3.59 0.58
N TYR A 11 45.98 -3.74 0.41
CA TYR A 11 46.74 -4.89 0.94
C TYR A 11 46.95 -4.80 2.46
N LEU A 12 47.08 -3.59 3.01
CA LEU A 12 47.25 -3.39 4.46
C LEU A 12 45.98 -3.75 5.23
N HIS A 13 44.79 -3.36 4.73
CA HIS A 13 43.51 -3.74 5.33
C HIS A 13 43.23 -5.24 5.23
N ALA A 14 43.57 -5.88 4.10
CA ALA A 14 43.39 -7.32 3.92
C ALA A 14 44.32 -8.13 4.82
N LYS A 15 45.61 -7.75 4.94
CA LYS A 15 46.56 -8.43 5.85
C LYS A 15 46.18 -8.26 7.32
N VAL A 16 45.80 -7.05 7.74
CA VAL A 16 45.39 -6.82 9.13
C VAL A 16 44.12 -7.59 9.45
N LEU A 17 43.13 -7.60 8.55
CA LEU A 17 41.90 -8.37 8.74
C LEU A 17 42.15 -9.88 8.76
N HIS A 18 43.06 -10.37 7.90
CA HIS A 18 43.46 -11.78 7.86
C HIS A 18 44.25 -12.19 9.11
N GLU A 19 45.16 -11.34 9.59
CA GLU A 19 45.94 -11.57 10.84
C GLU A 19 45.04 -11.55 12.08
N VAL A 20 44.03 -10.68 12.10
CA VAL A 20 43.01 -10.60 13.17
C VAL A 20 42.09 -11.83 13.16
N LEU A 21 41.68 -12.30 11.98
CA LEU A 21 40.87 -13.51 11.82
C LEU A 21 41.63 -14.80 12.17
N ASN A 22 42.94 -14.84 11.93
CA ASN A 22 43.76 -16.03 12.17
C ASN A 22 44.21 -16.16 13.64
N ARG A 23 44.16 -15.08 14.43
CA ARG A 23 44.36 -15.15 15.88
C ARG A 23 43.04 -15.43 16.59
N GLN A 24 42.75 -16.71 16.83
CA GLN A 24 41.55 -17.16 17.56
C GLN A 24 41.31 -16.43 18.90
N GLN A 25 42.37 -16.05 19.61
CA GLN A 25 42.26 -15.26 20.84
C GLN A 25 41.73 -13.84 20.60
N LEU A 26 42.16 -13.19 19.52
CA LEU A 26 41.77 -11.83 19.18
C LEU A 26 40.33 -11.78 18.66
N LEU A 27 39.94 -12.77 17.87
CA LEU A 27 38.55 -13.00 17.47
C LEU A 27 37.66 -13.25 18.70
N GLY A 28 38.13 -14.06 19.66
CA GLY A 28 37.46 -14.29 20.94
C GLY A 28 37.27 -13.01 21.76
N PHE A 29 38.30 -12.15 21.84
CA PHE A 29 38.20 -10.84 22.52
C PHE A 29 37.23 -9.90 21.81
N VAL A 30 37.22 -9.85 20.47
CA VAL A 30 36.29 -9.03 19.69
C VAL A 30 34.85 -9.50 19.88
N ILE A 31 34.60 -10.81 19.85
CA ILE A 31 33.28 -11.39 20.11
C ILE A 31 32.84 -11.12 21.56
N ALA A 32 33.71 -11.36 22.54
CA ALA A 32 33.42 -11.09 23.95
C ALA A 32 33.15 -9.60 24.20
N PHE A 33 33.93 -8.71 23.58
CA PHE A 33 33.70 -7.27 23.66
C PHE A 33 32.37 -6.87 23.01
N ALA A 34 32.04 -7.40 21.83
CA ALA A 34 30.77 -7.15 21.17
C ALA A 34 29.58 -7.65 21.99
N VAL A 35 29.70 -8.83 22.62
CA VAL A 35 28.69 -9.39 23.53
C VAL A 35 28.56 -8.53 24.78
N ILE A 36 29.66 -8.13 25.41
CA ILE A 36 29.65 -7.26 26.61
C ILE A 36 29.05 -5.90 26.28
N VAL A 37 29.42 -5.27 25.16
CA VAL A 37 28.83 -3.99 24.72
C VAL A 37 27.34 -4.16 24.40
N SER A 38 26.94 -5.28 23.80
CA SER A 38 25.53 -5.58 23.54
C SER A 38 24.75 -5.80 24.83
N ILE A 39 25.32 -6.49 25.82
CA ILE A 39 24.74 -6.69 27.15
C ILE A 39 24.62 -5.34 27.87
N ILE A 40 25.70 -4.55 27.94
CA ILE A 40 25.68 -3.21 28.54
C ILE A 40 24.64 -2.32 27.85
N TYR A 41 24.47 -2.44 26.53
CA TYR A 41 23.45 -1.69 25.80
C TYR A 41 22.03 -2.19 26.07
N LEU A 42 21.82 -3.51 26.18
CA LEU A 42 20.55 -4.11 26.57
C LEU A 42 20.14 -3.71 27.98
N PHE A 43 21.12 -3.55 28.88
CA PHE A 43 20.94 -3.12 30.27
C PHE A 43 21.14 -1.61 30.48
N LYS A 44 21.39 -0.82 29.43
CA LYS A 44 21.47 0.63 29.56
C LYS A 44 20.06 1.14 29.86
N THR A 45 19.79 1.29 31.15
CA THR A 45 18.59 1.94 31.66
C THR A 45 18.49 3.31 31.01
N GLU A 46 17.31 3.58 30.46
CA GLU A 46 16.91 4.90 29.97
C GLU A 46 17.18 5.95 31.04
N ARG A 47 17.31 7.21 30.61
CA ARG A 47 17.46 8.34 31.53
C ARG A 47 16.33 8.26 32.55
N ASP A 48 16.69 8.14 33.82
CA ASP A 48 15.70 8.24 34.89
C ASP A 48 15.19 9.68 34.88
N TYR A 49 13.92 9.84 34.54
CA TYR A 49 13.28 11.14 34.43
C TYR A 49 12.39 11.30 35.65
N ASP A 50 12.81 12.14 36.60
CA ASP A 50 12.01 12.50 37.77
C ASP A 50 10.97 13.57 37.39
N ASP A 51 10.00 13.20 36.55
CA ASP A 51 8.92 14.09 36.11
C ASP A 51 7.51 13.54 36.35
N GLY A 52 7.40 12.41 37.06
CA GLY A 52 6.13 11.83 37.49
C GLY A 52 5.24 11.31 36.35
N LEU A 53 5.75 11.27 35.11
CA LEU A 53 4.99 10.75 33.97
C LEU A 53 4.98 9.23 33.97
N PHE A 54 3.79 8.64 33.79
CA PHE A 54 3.70 7.20 33.58
C PHE A 54 4.28 6.82 32.21
N ILE A 55 4.92 5.64 32.16
CA ILE A 55 5.60 5.14 30.97
C ILE A 55 4.70 4.11 30.28
N VAL A 56 4.55 4.24 28.97
CA VAL A 56 3.84 3.29 28.11
C VAL A 56 4.82 2.56 27.19
N ASN A 57 4.37 1.42 26.65
CA ASN A 57 5.20 0.48 25.89
C ASN A 57 6.37 -0.12 26.70
N LYS A 58 6.26 -0.19 28.03
CA LYS A 58 7.25 -0.83 28.90
C LYS A 58 6.56 -1.40 30.16
N PRO A 59 6.22 -2.70 30.22
CA PRO A 59 5.61 -3.34 31.38
C PRO A 59 6.41 -3.22 32.67
N TRP A 60 7.75 -3.18 32.62
CA TRP A 60 8.61 -3.06 33.80
C TRP A 60 9.86 -2.22 33.54
N SER A 61 10.31 -1.46 34.53
CA SER A 61 11.35 -0.42 34.36
C SER A 61 12.70 -0.95 33.86
N TRP A 62 13.02 -2.22 34.12
CA TRP A 62 14.28 -2.88 33.74
C TRP A 62 14.20 -3.65 32.40
N GLU A 63 13.10 -3.53 31.65
CA GLU A 63 12.99 -4.18 30.35
C GLU A 63 14.05 -3.66 29.38
N PRO A 64 14.79 -4.54 28.69
CA PRO A 64 15.69 -4.12 27.63
C PRO A 64 14.95 -3.35 26.52
N ALA A 65 15.51 -2.23 26.09
CA ALA A 65 14.93 -1.35 25.07
C ALA A 65 14.62 -2.07 23.74
N PHE A 66 15.32 -3.18 23.47
CA PHE A 66 15.07 -4.05 22.31
C PHE A 66 13.62 -4.57 22.26
N PHE A 67 13.05 -4.99 23.38
CA PHE A 67 11.68 -5.51 23.41
C PHE A 67 10.64 -4.42 23.20
N ALA A 68 10.84 -3.24 23.82
CA ALA A 68 10.00 -2.07 23.57
C ALA A 68 10.04 -1.67 22.08
N ARG A 69 11.22 -1.72 21.46
CA ARG A 69 11.41 -1.46 20.03
C ARG A 69 10.68 -2.48 19.14
N LEU A 70 10.81 -3.77 19.45
CA LEU A 70 10.13 -4.82 18.69
C LEU A 70 8.60 -4.68 18.77
N ARG A 71 8.08 -4.40 19.98
CA ARG A 71 6.64 -4.12 20.17
C ARG A 71 6.19 -2.87 19.43
N TRP A 72 7.02 -1.83 19.43
CA TRP A 72 6.74 -0.61 18.67
C TRP A 72 6.63 -0.89 17.17
N ILE A 73 7.56 -1.67 16.60
CA ILE A 73 7.57 -1.96 15.15
C ILE A 73 6.28 -2.64 14.70
N THR A 74 5.70 -3.54 15.50
CA THR A 74 4.49 -4.28 15.10
C THR A 74 3.19 -3.60 15.53
N ASN A 75 3.17 -2.89 16.66
CA ASN A 75 1.93 -2.48 17.32
C ASN A 75 1.86 -0.97 17.64
N ALA A 76 2.66 -0.12 16.99
CA ALA A 76 2.76 1.32 17.28
C ALA A 76 1.40 2.02 17.43
N GLN A 77 0.47 1.82 16.49
CA GLN A 77 -0.84 2.50 16.51
C GLN A 77 -1.71 2.08 17.69
N GLN A 78 -1.73 0.78 18.02
CA GLN A 78 -2.47 0.27 19.18
C GLN A 78 -1.87 0.80 20.48
N ILE A 79 -0.53 0.78 20.59
CA ILE A 79 0.19 1.31 21.75
C ILE A 79 -0.18 2.77 22.00
N ILE A 80 -0.21 3.61 20.95
CA ILE A 80 -0.60 5.02 21.08
C ILE A 80 -2.06 5.16 21.46
N THR A 81 -2.95 4.40 20.83
CA THR A 81 -4.40 4.46 21.09
C THR A 81 -4.71 4.10 22.54
N ASP A 82 -4.08 3.05 23.06
CA ASP A 82 -4.26 2.62 24.44
C ASP A 82 -3.63 3.62 25.42
N ALA A 83 -2.48 4.19 25.06
CA ALA A 83 -1.82 5.24 25.85
C ALA A 83 -2.66 6.52 25.92
N ASP A 84 -3.22 7.00 24.81
CA ASP A 84 -4.08 8.18 24.75
C ASP A 84 -5.34 7.98 25.61
N LYS A 85 -5.95 6.77 25.56
CA LYS A 85 -7.09 6.40 26.41
C LYS A 85 -6.74 6.41 27.90
N GLN A 86 -5.58 5.86 28.27
CA GLN A 86 -5.10 5.84 29.65
C GLN A 86 -4.72 7.24 30.15
N ALA A 87 -4.14 8.06 29.27
CA ALA A 87 -3.70 9.41 29.58
C ALA A 87 -4.87 10.35 29.89
N GLN A 88 -6.00 10.19 29.20
CA GLN A 88 -7.18 11.07 29.33
C GLN A 88 -6.79 12.56 29.19
N GLY A 89 -5.99 12.87 28.18
CA GLY A 89 -5.53 14.24 27.90
C GLY A 89 -4.36 14.72 28.79
N ARG A 90 -3.80 13.87 29.66
CA ARG A 90 -2.58 14.17 30.43
C ARG A 90 -1.32 13.84 29.64
N PRO A 91 -0.18 14.51 29.87
CA PRO A 91 1.11 14.09 29.32
C PRO A 91 1.50 12.68 29.76
N TYR A 92 2.23 11.96 28.90
CA TYR A 92 2.78 10.64 29.22
C TYR A 92 4.11 10.39 28.52
N ARG A 93 4.87 9.39 28.98
CA ARG A 93 6.13 8.99 28.36
C ARG A 93 5.96 7.72 27.55
N LEU A 94 6.37 7.75 26.29
CA LEU A 94 6.40 6.59 25.42
C LEU A 94 7.84 6.10 25.24
N ALA A 95 8.11 4.88 25.68
CA ALA A 95 9.36 4.18 25.40
C ALA A 95 9.30 3.57 24.00
N ARG A 96 9.88 4.24 22.99
CA ARG A 96 9.90 3.70 21.61
C ARG A 96 10.96 2.61 21.42
N GLY A 97 11.92 2.51 22.35
CA GLY A 97 13.02 1.54 22.34
C GLY A 97 14.26 1.99 21.56
N ASP A 98 14.20 3.07 20.78
CA ASP A 98 15.36 3.82 20.29
C ASP A 98 15.52 5.19 20.97
N THR A 99 14.42 5.74 21.47
CA THR A 99 14.39 6.94 22.30
C THR A 99 13.09 7.02 23.09
N ASP A 100 13.12 7.73 24.21
CA ASP A 100 11.92 8.11 24.94
C ASP A 100 11.32 9.39 24.36
N MET A 101 10.01 9.35 24.16
CA MET A 101 9.23 10.49 23.68
C MET A 101 8.28 10.94 24.79
N THR A 102 8.26 12.24 25.08
CA THR A 102 7.22 12.82 25.93
C THR A 102 6.06 13.24 25.04
N VAL A 103 4.93 12.55 25.17
CA VAL A 103 3.72 12.85 24.40
C VAL A 103 2.88 13.84 25.17
N LEU A 104 2.65 15.00 24.58
CA LEU A 104 1.90 16.11 25.17
C LEU A 104 0.51 16.20 24.54
N PRO A 105 -0.51 16.66 25.27
CA PRO A 105 -1.81 16.93 24.69
C PRO A 105 -1.75 18.16 23.75
N PRO A 106 -2.51 18.15 22.64
CA PRO A 106 -2.56 19.27 21.69
C PRO A 106 -3.01 20.61 22.30
N THR A 107 -3.68 20.61 23.45
CA THR A 107 -4.05 21.83 24.18
C THR A 107 -2.85 22.68 24.60
N MET A 108 -1.64 22.10 24.65
CA MET A 108 -0.40 22.82 25.00
C MET A 108 0.26 23.51 23.80
N ILE A 109 -0.23 23.30 22.56
CA ILE A 109 0.37 23.89 21.36
C ILE A 109 0.49 25.43 21.44
N PRO A 110 -0.52 26.19 21.91
CA PRO A 110 -0.42 27.66 21.99
C PRO A 110 0.73 28.13 22.87
N GLU A 111 0.98 27.44 24.00
CA GLU A 111 2.10 27.73 24.89
C GLU A 111 3.43 27.37 24.23
N LEU A 112 3.55 26.16 23.68
CA LEU A 112 4.78 25.67 23.06
C LEU A 112 5.19 26.52 21.84
N ASN A 113 4.22 27.04 21.08
CA ASN A 113 4.48 27.91 19.93
C ASN A 113 5.07 29.28 20.31
N ARG A 114 4.87 29.74 21.56
CA ARG A 114 5.50 30.98 22.07
C ARG A 114 7.00 30.80 22.32
N LEU A 115 7.47 29.55 22.44
CA LEU A 115 8.86 29.25 22.69
C LEU A 115 9.72 29.40 21.42
N GLY A 116 10.94 29.90 21.62
CA GLY A 116 11.93 30.08 20.57
C GLY A 116 12.58 28.77 20.11
N LEU A 117 13.28 28.83 18.98
CA LEU A 117 14.08 27.72 18.44
C LEU A 117 15.28 27.33 19.33
N ASP A 118 15.66 28.22 20.23
CA ASP A 118 16.69 28.03 21.24
C ASP A 118 16.20 27.20 22.44
N VAL A 119 14.88 27.05 22.60
CA VAL A 119 14.24 26.18 23.59
C VAL A 119 13.69 24.92 22.93
N LEU A 120 12.88 25.05 21.87
CA LEU A 120 12.26 23.92 21.17
C LEU A 120 12.67 23.90 19.70
N ASN A 121 13.36 22.84 19.29
CA ASN A 121 13.92 22.74 17.94
C ASN A 121 13.29 21.60 17.12
N SER A 122 12.52 21.97 16.10
CA SER A 122 11.88 21.06 15.14
C SER A 122 12.86 20.41 14.18
N ARG A 123 13.90 21.14 13.75
CA ARG A 123 14.88 20.68 12.76
C ARG A 123 15.73 19.55 13.29
N GLU A 124 16.11 19.64 14.57
CA GLU A 124 16.78 18.55 15.29
C GLU A 124 15.90 17.30 15.40
N SER A 125 14.61 17.49 15.71
CA SER A 125 13.64 16.39 15.75
C SER A 125 13.46 15.73 14.38
N HIS A 126 13.42 16.53 13.31
CA HIS A 126 13.26 16.03 11.95
C HIS A 126 14.49 15.23 11.50
N ALA A 127 15.69 15.79 11.70
CA ALA A 127 16.94 15.10 11.38
C ALA A 127 17.11 13.80 12.19
N PHE A 128 16.73 13.81 13.48
CA PHE A 128 16.70 12.59 14.29
C PHE A 128 15.67 11.58 13.75
N GLY A 129 14.47 12.07 13.43
CA GLY A 129 13.36 11.29 12.90
C GLY A 129 13.59 10.70 11.51
N LEU A 130 14.60 11.12 10.76
CA LEU A 130 14.94 10.52 9.47
C LEU A 130 16.36 9.95 9.43
N LEU A 131 16.98 9.76 10.60
CA LEU A 131 18.37 9.32 10.74
C LEU A 131 19.30 10.11 9.80
N GLY A 132 19.21 11.44 9.83
CA GLY A 132 19.86 12.34 8.87
C GLY A 132 21.37 12.09 8.70
N HIS A 133 22.04 11.67 9.77
CA HIS A 133 23.46 11.29 9.75
C HIS A 133 23.77 10.05 8.89
N LEU A 134 22.81 9.15 8.68
CA LEU A 134 22.95 7.97 7.82
C LEU A 134 22.39 8.22 6.41
N THR A 135 21.31 9.00 6.33
CA THR A 135 20.57 9.23 5.08
C THR A 135 21.12 10.40 4.25
N GLY A 136 21.92 11.28 4.85
CA GLY A 136 22.42 12.50 4.20
C GLY A 136 21.49 13.72 4.34
N MET A 137 20.43 13.61 5.14
CA MET A 137 19.45 14.69 5.36
C MET A 137 19.76 15.53 6.62
N ASP A 138 21.01 15.59 7.06
CA ASP A 138 21.42 16.37 8.24
C ASP A 138 21.50 17.88 7.97
N VAL A 139 21.56 18.30 6.70
CA VAL A 139 21.60 19.70 6.27
C VAL A 139 20.44 20.54 6.83
N VAL A 140 19.28 19.92 7.06
CA VAL A 140 18.08 20.56 7.65
C VAL A 140 18.33 21.10 9.06
N ARG A 141 19.35 20.59 9.77
CA ARG A 141 19.77 21.11 11.08
C ARG A 141 20.43 22.49 10.95
N LYS A 142 21.12 22.73 9.85
CA LYS A 142 21.88 23.96 9.57
C LYS A 142 20.97 25.05 9.01
N THR A 143 20.08 24.70 8.08
CA THR A 143 19.24 25.68 7.38
C THR A 143 17.81 25.19 7.14
N SER A 144 16.85 26.11 7.11
CA SER A 144 15.46 25.89 6.69
C SER A 144 15.14 26.52 5.34
N PHE A 145 16.17 26.74 4.51
CA PHE A 145 16.05 27.47 3.25
C PHE A 145 14.98 26.88 2.31
N HIS A 146 14.97 25.56 2.15
CA HIS A 146 13.95 24.83 1.39
C HIS A 146 12.51 25.13 1.82
N VAL A 147 12.25 25.22 3.14
CA VAL A 147 10.91 25.55 3.65
C VAL A 147 10.55 27.00 3.34
N ARG A 148 11.49 27.93 3.51
CA ARG A 148 11.29 29.36 3.21
C ARG A 148 10.95 29.56 1.74
N VAL A 149 11.72 28.95 0.85
CA VAL A 149 11.51 29.02 -0.60
C VAL A 149 10.14 28.47 -0.98
N LEU A 150 9.79 27.27 -0.52
CA LEU A 150 8.48 26.69 -0.82
C LEU A 150 7.34 27.61 -0.36
N LEU A 151 7.37 28.09 0.89
CA LEU A 151 6.29 28.94 1.42
C LEU A 151 6.18 30.29 0.71
N SER A 152 7.30 30.85 0.22
CA SER A 152 7.32 32.15 -0.46
C SER A 152 6.87 32.07 -1.92
N TYR A 153 7.25 31.01 -2.64
CA TYR A 153 7.13 30.98 -4.10
C TYR A 153 6.08 29.99 -4.63
N ILE A 154 5.65 29.01 -3.83
CA ILE A 154 4.74 27.97 -4.37
C ILE A 154 3.35 28.50 -4.68
N SER A 155 2.78 29.34 -3.80
CA SER A 155 1.38 29.78 -3.92
C SER A 155 1.13 30.60 -5.19
N PRO A 156 1.98 31.59 -5.56
CA PRO A 156 1.84 32.30 -6.83
C PRO A 156 2.05 31.43 -8.06
N ALA A 157 2.82 30.34 -7.95
CA ALA A 157 3.15 29.45 -9.05
C ALA A 157 2.07 28.39 -9.35
N LEU A 158 1.14 28.15 -8.43
CA LEU A 158 0.14 27.07 -8.55
C LEU A 158 -0.65 27.10 -9.87
N PRO A 159 -1.17 28.23 -10.38
CA PRO A 159 -1.97 28.21 -11.60
C PRO A 159 -1.19 27.71 -12.82
N ARG A 160 0.09 28.09 -12.95
CA ARG A 160 0.97 27.61 -14.03
C ARG A 160 1.33 26.15 -13.84
N LEU A 161 1.62 25.74 -12.61
CA LEU A 161 1.92 24.34 -12.28
C LEU A 161 0.72 23.43 -12.49
N PHE A 162 -0.51 23.89 -12.25
CA PHE A 162 -1.73 23.09 -12.37
C PHE A 162 -1.90 22.51 -13.78
N ALA A 163 -1.80 23.35 -14.82
CA ALA A 163 -1.99 22.92 -16.20
C ALA A 163 -0.95 21.86 -16.60
N LEU A 164 0.33 22.15 -16.35
CA LEU A 164 1.45 21.25 -16.67
C LEU A 164 1.39 19.94 -15.87
N MET A 165 1.01 20.00 -14.60
CA MET A 165 0.79 18.79 -13.79
C MET A 165 -0.39 17.97 -14.29
N GLY A 166 -1.48 18.63 -14.69
CA GLY A 166 -2.67 18.01 -15.27
C GLY A 166 -2.32 17.14 -16.47
N GLU A 167 -1.58 17.70 -17.43
CA GLU A 167 -1.13 17.00 -18.63
C GLU A 167 -0.24 15.81 -18.29
N ARG A 168 0.79 16.02 -17.45
CA ARG A 168 1.77 14.96 -17.12
C ARG A 168 1.18 13.84 -16.28
N ILE A 169 0.38 14.16 -15.27
CA ILE A 169 -0.32 13.16 -14.45
C ILE A 169 -1.26 12.37 -15.35
N SER A 170 -2.02 13.02 -16.24
CA SER A 170 -2.95 12.36 -17.15
C SER A 170 -2.26 11.39 -18.10
N ALA A 171 -1.20 11.85 -18.78
CA ALA A 171 -0.40 11.01 -19.66
C ALA A 171 0.22 9.81 -18.91
N ARG A 172 0.62 10.01 -17.65
CA ARG A 172 1.16 8.91 -16.85
C ARG A 172 0.08 7.93 -16.38
N ILE A 173 -1.11 8.43 -16.06
CA ILE A 173 -2.26 7.59 -15.71
C ILE A 173 -2.61 6.66 -16.87
N GLU A 174 -2.71 7.17 -18.11
CA GLU A 174 -3.02 6.37 -19.29
C GLU A 174 -2.00 5.23 -19.53
N LYS A 175 -0.74 5.44 -19.14
CA LYS A 175 0.32 4.44 -19.23
C LYS A 175 0.27 3.40 -18.11
N GLU A 176 -0.03 3.81 -16.88
CA GLU A 176 0.02 2.94 -15.70
C GLU A 176 -1.31 2.23 -15.42
N PHE A 177 -2.43 2.81 -15.87
CA PHE A 177 -3.79 2.31 -15.72
C PHE A 177 -4.37 2.03 -17.10
N PRO A 178 -4.33 0.77 -17.57
CA PRO A 178 -4.80 0.41 -18.90
C PRO A 178 -6.29 0.74 -19.04
N GLN A 179 -6.63 1.47 -20.11
CA GLN A 179 -8.02 1.71 -20.48
C GLN A 179 -8.52 0.53 -21.31
N GLY A 180 -9.53 -0.16 -20.81
CA GLY A 180 -10.16 -1.31 -21.48
C GLY A 180 -11.53 -1.59 -20.90
N HIS A 181 -12.34 -2.38 -21.62
CA HIS A 181 -13.66 -2.79 -21.14
C HIS A 181 -13.62 -3.94 -20.13
N GLU A 182 -12.46 -4.57 -19.95
CA GLU A 182 -12.25 -5.67 -19.01
C GLU A 182 -11.58 -5.20 -17.72
N TRP A 183 -12.00 -5.80 -16.60
CA TRP A 183 -11.40 -5.55 -15.29
C TRP A 183 -9.95 -6.05 -15.24
N THR A 184 -9.04 -5.16 -14.84
CA THR A 184 -7.62 -5.51 -14.62
C THR A 184 -7.27 -5.53 -13.15
N VAL A 185 -6.75 -6.66 -12.66
CA VAL A 185 -6.27 -6.77 -11.27
C VAL A 185 -4.87 -6.18 -11.15
N MET A 186 -4.71 -5.16 -10.29
CA MET A 186 -3.40 -4.54 -10.06
C MET A 186 -3.20 -4.10 -8.60
N LYS A 187 -1.94 -3.87 -8.22
CA LYS A 187 -1.58 -3.16 -6.99
C LYS A 187 -1.33 -1.67 -7.33
N PRO A 188 -2.18 -0.73 -6.90
CA PRO A 188 -2.16 0.64 -7.42
C PRO A 188 -1.01 1.49 -6.87
N SER A 189 -0.39 1.12 -5.75
CA SER A 189 0.59 1.98 -5.06
C SER A 189 1.75 2.43 -5.93
N LYS A 190 2.35 1.52 -6.72
CA LYS A 190 3.46 1.86 -7.62
C LYS A 190 3.01 2.78 -8.75
N ALA A 191 1.86 2.48 -9.36
CA ALA A 191 1.27 3.29 -10.44
C ALA A 191 0.99 4.72 -9.97
N VAL A 192 0.34 4.88 -8.80
CA VAL A 192 0.07 6.19 -8.19
C VAL A 192 1.36 6.92 -7.84
N VAL A 193 2.37 6.24 -7.29
CA VAL A 193 3.71 6.83 -7.05
C VAL A 193 4.30 7.37 -8.34
N CYS A 194 4.22 6.63 -9.46
CA CYS A 194 4.72 7.08 -10.74
C CYS A 194 3.98 8.34 -11.23
N CYS A 195 2.65 8.38 -11.12
CA CYS A 195 1.86 9.56 -11.50
C CYS A 195 2.20 10.80 -10.67
N ILE A 196 2.24 10.67 -9.35
CA ILE A 196 2.60 11.77 -8.44
C ILE A 196 4.05 12.22 -8.65
N SER A 197 4.95 11.30 -9.01
CA SER A 197 6.35 11.63 -9.27
C SER A 197 6.51 12.62 -10.41
N GLU A 198 5.66 12.58 -11.43
CA GLU A 198 5.69 13.54 -12.54
C GLU A 198 5.44 14.98 -12.02
N ALA A 199 4.45 15.14 -11.15
CA ALA A 199 4.10 16.44 -10.57
C ALA A 199 5.21 16.99 -9.65
N ILE A 200 5.75 16.14 -8.78
CA ILE A 200 6.81 16.56 -7.86
C ILE A 200 8.10 16.85 -8.63
N ALA A 201 8.46 16.04 -9.63
CA ALA A 201 9.64 16.29 -10.45
C ALA A 201 9.51 17.63 -11.20
N LEU A 202 8.34 17.93 -11.78
CA LEU A 202 8.08 19.21 -12.42
C LEU A 202 8.29 20.38 -11.44
N THR A 203 7.74 20.28 -10.23
CA THR A 203 7.88 21.34 -9.20
C THR A 203 9.35 21.54 -8.79
N LEU A 204 10.12 20.46 -8.71
CA LEU A 204 11.50 20.52 -8.21
C LEU A 204 12.51 20.96 -9.27
N PHE A 205 12.35 20.50 -10.51
CA PHE A 205 13.36 20.60 -11.56
C PHE A 205 12.95 21.46 -12.75
N GLY A 206 11.67 21.80 -12.87
CA GLY A 206 11.12 22.53 -14.01
C GLY A 206 10.79 21.62 -15.19
N GLU A 207 10.12 22.18 -16.18
CA GLU A 207 9.62 21.47 -17.36
C GLU A 207 10.78 20.97 -18.21
N LYS A 208 11.60 21.92 -18.70
CA LYS A 208 12.73 21.66 -19.58
C LYS A 208 13.64 20.54 -19.07
N MET A 209 14.03 20.62 -17.79
CA MET A 209 14.97 19.66 -17.21
C MET A 209 14.40 18.25 -17.13
N THR A 210 13.10 18.13 -16.85
CA THR A 210 12.44 16.82 -16.76
C THR A 210 12.13 16.21 -18.12
N GLU A 211 11.90 17.03 -19.14
CA GLU A 211 11.72 16.58 -20.53
C GLU A 211 13.03 16.09 -21.13
N ASP A 212 14.11 16.86 -20.94
CA ASP A 212 15.46 16.50 -21.40
C ASP A 212 15.98 15.22 -20.72
N ASN A 213 15.48 14.90 -19.52
CA ASN A 213 15.99 13.81 -18.68
C ASN A 213 14.85 12.97 -18.08
N PRO A 214 14.21 12.08 -18.85
CA PRO A 214 13.09 11.26 -18.35
C PRO A 214 13.48 10.33 -17.20
N THR A 215 14.77 9.97 -17.08
CA THR A 215 15.31 9.18 -15.97
C THR A 215 15.30 9.93 -14.64
N LEU A 216 15.20 11.26 -14.64
CA LEU A 216 15.20 12.09 -13.42
C LEU A 216 13.97 11.82 -12.54
N VAL A 217 12.80 11.63 -13.17
CA VAL A 217 11.56 11.28 -12.45
C VAL A 217 11.69 9.92 -11.76
N GLN A 218 12.38 8.97 -12.42
CA GLN A 218 12.66 7.65 -11.86
C GLN A 218 13.64 7.73 -10.69
N LEU A 219 14.76 8.40 -10.90
CA LEU A 219 15.77 8.66 -9.87
C LEU A 219 15.14 9.27 -8.61
N MET A 220 14.20 10.20 -8.75
CA MET A 220 13.59 10.89 -7.62
C MET A 220 12.81 9.95 -6.69
N HIS A 221 11.92 9.11 -7.24
CA HIS A 221 11.14 8.21 -6.39
C HIS A 221 11.94 7.00 -5.92
N GLU A 222 12.94 6.54 -6.68
CA GLU A 222 13.88 5.50 -6.24
C GLU A 222 14.77 6.00 -5.09
N HIS A 223 15.29 7.22 -5.20
CA HIS A 223 16.05 7.85 -4.12
C HIS A 223 15.22 7.94 -2.84
N THR A 224 13.97 8.39 -2.96
CA THR A 224 13.04 8.45 -1.84
C THR A 224 12.83 7.09 -1.20
N ASN A 225 12.62 6.03 -1.99
CA ASN A 225 12.52 4.67 -1.50
C ASN A 225 13.79 4.24 -0.74
N ASN A 226 14.97 4.53 -1.28
CA ASN A 226 16.25 4.20 -0.66
C ASN A 226 16.44 4.91 0.68
N VAL A 227 16.05 6.19 0.78
CA VAL A 227 16.08 6.96 2.04
C VAL A 227 15.26 6.25 3.11
N PHE A 228 14.00 5.91 2.82
CA PHE A 228 13.12 5.26 3.79
C PHE A 228 13.53 3.81 4.09
N GLN A 229 14.02 3.06 3.11
CA GLN A 229 14.57 1.71 3.33
C GLN A 229 15.71 1.73 4.34
N VAL A 230 16.70 2.61 4.15
CA VAL A 230 17.80 2.79 5.10
C VAL A 230 17.26 3.24 6.45
N CYS A 231 16.36 4.22 6.46
CA CYS A 231 15.82 4.77 7.69
C CYS A 231 15.05 3.72 8.52
N PHE A 232 14.19 2.91 7.91
CA PHE A 232 13.41 1.88 8.60
C PHE A 232 14.28 0.70 9.04
N ALA A 233 15.20 0.24 8.18
CA ALA A 233 16.11 -0.86 8.54
C ALA A 233 17.02 -0.47 9.72
N MET A 234 17.63 0.71 9.68
CA MET A 234 18.57 1.15 10.72
C MET A 234 17.88 1.49 12.04
N ARG A 235 16.58 1.78 12.03
CA ARG A 235 15.80 1.95 13.27
C ARG A 235 15.69 0.66 14.09
N CYS A 236 15.71 -0.49 13.44
CA CYS A 236 15.76 -1.78 14.13
C CYS A 236 17.12 -1.98 14.82
N VAL A 237 18.19 -1.38 14.30
CA VAL A 237 19.56 -1.53 14.78
C VAL A 237 19.87 -0.59 15.97
N PRO A 238 20.54 -1.06 17.03
CA PRO A 238 21.04 -0.21 18.12
C PRO A 238 21.90 0.97 17.64
N GLN A 239 21.70 2.17 18.21
CA GLN A 239 22.35 3.40 17.73
C GLN A 239 23.89 3.30 17.60
N PRO A 240 24.64 2.71 18.54
CA PRO A 240 26.10 2.61 18.42
C PRO A 240 26.57 1.72 17.26
N LEU A 241 25.75 0.73 16.87
CA LEU A 241 26.06 -0.20 15.78
C LEU A 241 25.64 0.36 14.42
N GLN A 242 24.77 1.38 14.38
CA GLN A 242 24.24 1.92 13.14
C GLN A 242 25.33 2.40 12.15
N PRO A 243 26.38 3.13 12.56
CA PRO A 243 27.41 3.59 11.63
C PRO A 243 28.19 2.47 10.93
N LEU A 244 28.26 1.28 11.56
CA LEU A 244 28.95 0.12 11.02
C LEU A 244 28.01 -0.72 10.15
N LEU A 245 26.86 -1.13 10.71
CA LEU A 245 25.96 -2.09 10.05
C LEU A 245 25.21 -1.48 8.85
N VAL A 246 25.12 -0.14 8.75
CA VAL A 246 24.48 0.51 7.60
C VAL A 246 25.17 0.17 6.27
N TRP A 247 26.47 -0.13 6.28
CA TRP A 247 27.24 -0.46 5.08
C TRP A 247 26.95 -1.87 4.54
N LEU A 248 26.34 -2.74 5.36
CA LEU A 248 25.88 -4.06 4.93
C LEU A 248 24.56 -3.98 4.14
N LEU A 249 23.83 -2.86 4.23
CA LEU A 249 22.57 -2.67 3.53
C LEU A 249 22.81 -2.23 2.07
N PRO A 250 22.31 -2.97 1.06
CA PRO A 250 22.36 -2.54 -0.33
C PRO A 250 21.68 -1.18 -0.56
N GLY A 251 20.68 -0.85 0.25
CA GLY A 251 20.00 0.45 0.23
C GLY A 251 20.93 1.64 0.49
N LYS A 252 21.98 1.48 1.32
CA LYS A 252 22.95 2.54 1.60
C LYS A 252 23.78 2.89 0.37
N TRP A 253 24.25 1.89 -0.37
CA TRP A 253 25.02 2.08 -1.59
C TRP A 253 24.17 2.71 -2.70
N ARG A 254 22.92 2.24 -2.86
CA ARG A 254 21.95 2.87 -3.76
C ARG A 254 21.65 4.32 -3.38
N LEU A 255 21.55 4.61 -2.08
CA LEU A 255 21.33 5.97 -1.58
C LEU A 255 22.50 6.91 -1.92
N ILE A 256 23.75 6.47 -1.72
CA ILE A 256 24.95 7.24 -2.09
C ILE A 256 24.98 7.49 -3.59
N SER A 257 24.70 6.46 -4.40
CA SER A 257 24.59 6.60 -5.85
C SER A 257 23.51 7.61 -6.24
N GLY A 258 22.34 7.56 -5.61
CA GLY A 258 21.25 8.50 -5.85
C GLY A 258 21.63 9.95 -5.52
N TRP A 259 22.33 10.19 -4.40
CA TRP A 259 22.85 11.53 -4.08
C TRP A 259 23.84 12.03 -5.12
N LYS A 260 24.75 11.16 -5.58
CA LYS A 260 25.71 11.51 -6.65
C LYS A 260 25.01 11.84 -7.97
N GLN A 261 23.96 11.10 -8.33
CA GLN A 261 23.18 11.39 -9.52
C GLN A 261 22.42 12.70 -9.39
N PHE A 262 21.75 12.96 -8.27
CA PHE A 262 21.10 14.26 -8.02
C PHE A 262 22.07 15.42 -8.16
N ARG A 263 23.28 15.28 -7.60
CA ARG A 263 24.33 16.28 -7.74
C ARG A 263 24.68 16.57 -9.20
N ASN A 264 24.79 15.53 -10.03
CA ASN A 264 25.10 15.67 -11.46
C ASN A 264 24.02 16.42 -12.24
N TYR A 265 22.79 16.46 -11.72
CA TYR A 265 21.67 17.21 -12.30
C TYR A 265 21.55 18.62 -11.73
N VAL A 266 21.56 18.75 -10.40
CA VAL A 266 21.28 20.02 -9.70
C VAL A 266 22.45 20.99 -9.82
N VAL A 267 23.71 20.53 -9.69
CA VAL A 267 24.87 21.43 -9.69
C VAL A 267 25.03 22.16 -11.03
N PRO A 268 25.00 21.49 -12.20
CA PRO A 268 25.07 22.18 -13.49
C PRO A 268 23.91 23.15 -13.70
N ARG A 269 22.69 22.77 -13.31
CA ARG A 269 21.52 23.66 -13.41
C ARG A 269 21.67 24.92 -12.56
N VAL A 270 22.18 24.80 -11.34
CA VAL A 270 22.47 25.95 -10.48
C VAL A 270 23.54 26.85 -11.08
N GLN A 271 24.56 26.28 -11.74
CA GLN A 271 25.61 27.06 -12.43
C GLN A 271 25.05 27.81 -13.64
N GLU A 272 24.29 27.13 -14.50
CA GLU A 272 23.60 27.73 -15.66
C GLU A 272 22.73 28.93 -15.24
N LEU A 273 21.92 28.76 -14.18
CA LEU A 273 21.05 29.82 -13.67
C LEU A 273 21.84 31.02 -13.10
N LYS A 274 22.99 30.77 -12.47
CA LYS A 274 23.86 31.84 -11.96
C LYS A 274 24.52 32.62 -13.09
N GLU A 275 25.02 31.93 -14.11
CA GLU A 275 25.61 32.55 -15.29
C GLU A 275 24.58 33.40 -16.04
N ALA A 276 23.38 32.87 -16.25
CA ALA A 276 22.27 33.60 -16.85
C ALA A 276 21.84 34.84 -16.04
N SER A 277 21.97 34.81 -14.71
CA SER A 277 21.64 35.94 -13.84
C SER A 277 22.69 37.07 -13.89
N CYS A 278 23.93 36.76 -14.28
CA CYS A 278 25.01 37.75 -14.43
C CYS A 278 24.90 38.53 -15.75
N ASP A 279 24.38 37.90 -16.81
CA ASP A 279 24.15 38.52 -18.11
C ASP A 279 22.88 39.41 -18.09
N THR A 280 23.04 40.63 -17.60
CA THR A 280 21.96 41.58 -17.24
C THR A 280 21.21 42.20 -18.44
N ARG A 281 20.92 41.45 -19.51
CA ARG A 281 20.31 42.02 -20.74
C ARG A 281 19.13 41.27 -21.36
N SER A 282 18.75 40.10 -20.85
CA SER A 282 17.52 39.39 -21.27
C SER A 282 17.23 38.36 -20.18
N LYS A 283 16.04 38.22 -19.59
CA LYS A 283 14.75 37.87 -20.19
C LYS A 283 13.67 38.05 -19.13
N ASP A 284 12.45 38.27 -19.61
CA ASP A 284 11.21 38.20 -18.87
C ASP A 284 11.25 37.15 -17.73
N PRO A 285 10.98 37.51 -16.46
CA PRO A 285 10.89 36.55 -15.36
C PRO A 285 9.84 35.44 -15.59
N ALA A 286 8.94 35.60 -16.57
CA ALA A 286 8.06 34.54 -17.05
C ALA A 286 8.79 33.39 -17.79
N ALA A 287 9.99 33.63 -18.33
CA ALA A 287 10.78 32.66 -19.10
C ALA A 287 11.59 31.67 -18.24
N ILE A 288 11.68 31.90 -16.93
CA ILE A 288 12.29 30.97 -15.98
C ILE A 288 11.21 29.99 -15.52
N ASP A 289 11.48 28.69 -15.58
CA ASP A 289 10.57 27.67 -15.06
C ASP A 289 10.26 27.94 -13.58
N PRO A 290 8.98 27.87 -13.16
CA PRO A 290 8.59 28.07 -11.77
C PRO A 290 8.92 26.81 -10.95
N ASP A 291 10.21 26.56 -10.79
CA ASP A 291 10.75 25.40 -10.09
C ASP A 291 11.55 25.78 -8.85
N VAL A 292 11.71 24.82 -7.94
CA VAL A 292 12.37 25.03 -6.66
C VAL A 292 13.85 25.41 -6.81
N ILE A 293 14.58 24.86 -7.77
CA ILE A 293 15.99 25.20 -7.98
C ILE A 293 16.11 26.65 -8.43
N SER A 294 15.27 27.08 -9.38
CA SER A 294 15.21 28.45 -9.85
C SER A 294 14.91 29.43 -8.71
N TRP A 295 13.95 29.11 -7.85
CA TRP A 295 13.65 29.94 -6.67
C TRP A 295 14.76 29.94 -5.61
N MET A 296 15.45 28.81 -5.41
CA MET A 296 16.59 28.72 -4.50
C MET A 296 17.79 29.55 -4.99
N VAL A 297 18.05 29.58 -6.29
CA VAL A 297 19.12 30.43 -6.86
C VAL A 297 18.78 31.91 -6.67
N ALA A 298 17.52 32.29 -6.91
CA ALA A 298 17.06 33.68 -6.78
C ALA A 298 17.02 34.20 -5.32
N ASP A 299 16.53 33.40 -4.36
CA ASP A 299 16.40 33.81 -2.94
C ASP A 299 17.62 33.45 -2.06
N GLY A 300 18.74 33.04 -2.65
CA GLY A 300 19.96 32.70 -1.90
C GLY A 300 20.60 33.92 -1.24
N ARG A 301 20.58 34.02 0.10
CA ARG A 301 21.00 35.25 0.84
C ARG A 301 22.41 35.21 1.40
N ASN A 302 22.99 34.02 1.56
CA ASN A 302 24.32 33.83 2.16
C ASN A 302 25.10 32.73 1.43
N GLN A 303 26.38 32.56 1.78
CA GLN A 303 27.27 31.60 1.12
C GLN A 303 26.74 30.16 1.17
N MET A 304 26.18 29.72 2.31
CA MET A 304 25.61 28.37 2.45
C MET A 304 24.39 28.17 1.56
N GLU A 305 23.48 29.14 1.52
CA GLU A 305 22.27 29.09 0.68
C GLU A 305 22.59 29.20 -0.81
N ARG A 306 23.79 29.65 -1.18
CA ARG A 306 24.26 29.73 -2.57
C ARG A 306 25.12 28.53 -2.97
N ASP A 307 25.44 27.62 -2.05
CA ASP A 307 26.28 26.46 -2.31
C ASP A 307 25.49 25.39 -3.08
N PRO A 308 25.89 25.04 -4.32
CA PRO A 308 25.21 24.02 -5.12
C PRO A 308 25.08 22.65 -4.44
N GLU A 309 26.02 22.26 -3.57
CA GLU A 309 25.96 20.98 -2.85
C GLU A 309 24.89 21.01 -1.76
N VAL A 310 24.76 22.14 -1.06
CA VAL A 310 23.69 22.38 -0.09
C VAL A 310 22.34 22.36 -0.80
N LEU A 311 22.20 23.04 -1.94
CA LEU A 311 20.97 23.03 -2.74
C LEU A 311 20.60 21.63 -3.20
N THR A 312 21.57 20.84 -3.68
CA THR A 312 21.36 19.44 -4.06
C THR A 312 20.76 18.64 -2.91
N THR A 313 21.32 18.78 -1.71
CA THR A 313 20.87 18.04 -0.52
C THR A 313 19.46 18.48 -0.09
N LEU A 314 19.17 19.78 -0.19
CA LEU A 314 17.87 20.35 0.13
C LEU A 314 16.78 19.91 -0.85
N VAL A 315 17.06 19.92 -2.16
CA VAL A 315 16.15 19.43 -3.20
C VAL A 315 15.86 17.94 -3.02
N GLY A 316 16.90 17.13 -2.80
CA GLY A 316 16.73 15.70 -2.50
C GLY A 316 15.93 15.44 -1.23
N SER A 317 16.06 16.30 -0.21
CA SER A 317 15.25 16.23 1.01
C SER A 317 13.77 16.54 0.75
N ILE A 318 13.47 17.52 -0.12
CA ILE A 318 12.08 17.80 -0.52
C ILE A 318 11.50 16.62 -1.31
N ALA A 319 12.26 16.06 -2.26
CA ALA A 319 11.86 14.87 -3.02
C ALA A 319 11.49 13.72 -2.08
N ALA A 320 12.34 13.43 -1.10
CA ALA A 320 12.12 12.37 -0.13
C ALA A 320 10.83 12.56 0.69
N GLY A 321 10.47 13.79 1.04
CA GLY A 321 9.27 14.09 1.83
C GLY A 321 7.93 14.10 1.06
N SER A 322 7.96 14.10 -0.28
CA SER A 322 6.81 14.49 -1.09
C SER A 322 6.09 13.31 -1.76
N THR A 323 6.80 12.42 -2.47
CA THR A 323 6.16 11.48 -3.40
C THR A 323 5.27 10.43 -2.74
N TYR A 324 5.82 9.67 -1.78
CA TYR A 324 5.11 8.52 -1.21
C TYR A 324 3.98 8.91 -0.27
N SER A 325 4.10 10.03 0.43
CA SER A 325 3.06 10.54 1.33
C SER A 325 1.78 10.88 0.56
N ILE A 326 1.91 11.61 -0.55
CA ILE A 326 0.79 11.97 -1.44
C ILE A 326 0.20 10.72 -2.11
N ALA A 327 1.05 9.83 -2.64
CA ALA A 327 0.57 8.63 -3.31
C ALA A 327 -0.19 7.69 -2.37
N ASN A 328 0.32 7.49 -1.15
CA ASN A 328 -0.36 6.69 -0.12
C ASN A 328 -1.69 7.33 0.30
N PHE A 329 -1.73 8.67 0.43
CA PHE A 329 -2.97 9.38 0.70
C PHE A 329 -4.01 9.17 -0.41
N CYS A 330 -3.62 9.31 -1.69
CA CYS A 330 -4.53 9.09 -2.81
C CYS A 330 -5.05 7.65 -2.85
N CYS A 331 -4.15 6.66 -2.69
CA CYS A 331 -4.55 5.25 -2.61
C CYS A 331 -5.54 5.02 -1.47
N ARG A 332 -5.30 5.66 -0.32
CA ARG A 332 -6.17 5.52 0.84
C ARG A 332 -7.54 6.15 0.61
N THR A 333 -7.59 7.33 0.00
CA THR A 333 -8.86 7.98 -0.37
C THR A 333 -9.66 7.11 -1.32
N ILE A 334 -9.04 6.51 -2.34
CA ILE A 334 -9.69 5.56 -3.25
C ILE A 334 -10.26 4.36 -2.47
N VAL A 335 -9.46 3.77 -1.56
CA VAL A 335 -9.91 2.64 -0.72
C VAL A 335 -11.10 3.03 0.17
N ASP A 336 -11.05 4.18 0.85
CA ASP A 336 -12.14 4.63 1.71
C ASP A 336 -13.41 4.95 0.89
N LEU A 337 -13.29 5.51 -0.33
CA LEU A 337 -14.43 5.75 -1.23
C LEU A 337 -15.06 4.45 -1.74
N ILE A 338 -14.27 3.48 -2.24
CA ILE A 338 -14.82 2.20 -2.73
C ILE A 338 -15.52 1.44 -1.59
N ALA A 339 -15.04 1.56 -0.36
CA ALA A 339 -15.67 0.96 0.80
C ALA A 339 -17.00 1.62 1.21
N HIS A 340 -17.33 2.80 0.67
CA HIS A 340 -18.56 3.56 0.93
C HIS A 340 -19.18 4.02 -0.40
N PRO A 341 -19.87 3.13 -1.13
CA PRO A 341 -20.40 3.41 -2.47
C PRO A 341 -21.31 4.65 -2.53
N ASP A 342 -22.07 4.91 -1.47
CA ASP A 342 -22.91 6.11 -1.34
C ASP A 342 -22.10 7.42 -1.39
N VAL A 343 -20.95 7.45 -0.72
CA VAL A 343 -20.02 8.58 -0.75
C VAL A 343 -19.33 8.66 -2.11
N LEU A 344 -18.88 7.53 -2.66
CA LEU A 344 -18.25 7.47 -3.98
C LEU A 344 -19.17 7.99 -5.07
N ASP A 345 -20.44 7.58 -5.08
CA ASP A 345 -21.44 8.02 -6.05
C ASP A 345 -21.72 9.52 -5.93
N ALA A 346 -21.80 10.05 -4.71
CA ALA A 346 -21.99 11.48 -4.49
C ALA A 346 -20.81 12.33 -4.97
N VAL A 347 -19.58 11.85 -4.76
CA VAL A 347 -18.34 12.47 -5.24
C VAL A 347 -18.26 12.39 -6.77
N ARG A 348 -18.54 11.23 -7.37
CA ARG A 348 -18.56 11.06 -8.82
C ARG A 348 -19.63 11.92 -9.49
N ALA A 349 -20.80 12.05 -8.89
CA ALA A 349 -21.86 12.94 -9.38
C ALA A 349 -21.39 14.41 -9.39
N GLU A 350 -20.76 14.87 -8.30
CA GLU A 350 -20.19 16.22 -8.23
C GLU A 350 -19.13 16.45 -9.33
N ILE A 351 -18.24 15.48 -9.55
CA ILE A 351 -17.20 15.57 -10.57
C ILE A 351 -17.81 15.65 -11.97
N ARG A 352 -18.78 14.78 -12.30
CA ARG A 352 -19.45 14.78 -13.62
C ARG A 352 -20.23 16.07 -13.87
N ASP A 353 -20.99 16.54 -12.88
CA ASP A 353 -21.73 17.80 -12.98
C ASP A 353 -20.78 18.97 -13.23
N LYS A 354 -19.67 19.01 -12.50
CA LYS A 354 -18.62 20.01 -12.69
C LYS A 354 -17.99 19.91 -14.07
N HIS A 355 -17.66 18.70 -14.53
CA HIS A 355 -17.07 18.43 -15.83
C HIS A 355 -17.95 18.98 -16.97
N VAL A 356 -19.27 18.76 -16.90
CA VAL A 356 -20.24 19.33 -17.85
C VAL A 356 -20.28 20.86 -17.75
N GLN A 357 -20.36 21.41 -16.54
CA GLN A 357 -20.42 22.86 -16.29
C GLN A 357 -19.24 23.62 -16.90
N ILE A 358 -18.03 23.05 -16.82
CA ILE A 358 -16.79 23.69 -17.30
C ILE A 358 -16.41 23.25 -18.73
N HIS A 359 -17.25 22.43 -19.38
CA HIS A 359 -16.98 21.84 -20.70
C HIS A 359 -15.64 21.09 -20.75
N GLY A 360 -15.35 20.29 -19.72
CA GLY A 360 -14.12 19.49 -19.59
C GLY A 360 -12.83 20.28 -19.33
N ARG A 361 -12.89 21.62 -19.23
CA ARG A 361 -11.73 22.48 -18.97
C ARG A 361 -11.51 22.67 -17.48
N TRP A 362 -10.74 21.77 -16.89
CA TRP A 362 -10.33 21.85 -15.49
C TRP A 362 -9.32 22.97 -15.25
N ASP A 363 -9.56 23.77 -14.21
CA ASP A 363 -8.63 24.74 -13.66
C ASP A 363 -8.60 24.65 -12.11
N MET A 364 -7.77 25.49 -11.49
CA MET A 364 -7.65 25.55 -10.04
C MET A 364 -8.98 25.88 -9.34
N ALA A 365 -9.81 26.75 -9.92
CA ALA A 365 -11.07 27.17 -9.32
C ALA A 365 -12.12 26.05 -9.39
N ALA A 366 -12.19 25.34 -10.52
CA ALA A 366 -13.07 24.20 -10.72
C ALA A 366 -12.74 23.08 -9.73
N VAL A 367 -11.45 22.73 -9.61
CA VAL A 367 -11.00 21.68 -8.68
C VAL A 367 -11.18 22.09 -7.21
N ALA A 368 -10.98 23.36 -6.87
CA ALA A 368 -11.25 23.87 -5.52
C ALA A 368 -12.75 23.93 -5.16
N SER A 369 -13.64 23.83 -6.15
CA SER A 369 -15.09 23.86 -5.94
C SER A 369 -15.73 22.48 -5.70
N LEU A 370 -14.92 21.42 -5.61
CA LEU A 370 -15.37 20.05 -5.37
C LEU A 370 -15.50 19.77 -3.86
N ASP A 371 -16.56 20.33 -3.25
CA ASP A 371 -16.82 20.28 -1.80
C ASP A 371 -16.91 18.83 -1.27
N ARG A 372 -17.53 17.90 -2.02
CA ARG A 372 -17.68 16.50 -1.58
C ARG A 372 -16.38 15.74 -1.67
N LEU A 373 -15.65 15.86 -2.78
CA LEU A 373 -14.32 15.27 -2.91
C LEU A 373 -13.39 15.77 -1.79
N GLU A 374 -13.43 17.07 -1.53
CA GLU A 374 -12.61 17.70 -0.50
C GLU A 374 -12.99 17.26 0.92
N SER A 375 -14.28 17.12 1.20
CA SER A 375 -14.76 16.54 2.46
C SER A 375 -14.25 15.10 2.63
N ALA A 376 -14.34 14.27 1.58
CA ALA A 376 -13.88 12.88 1.62
C ALA A 376 -12.35 12.80 1.85
N MET A 377 -11.58 13.67 1.20
CA MET A 377 -10.14 13.83 1.41
C MET A 377 -9.80 14.20 2.85
N LYS A 378 -10.52 15.17 3.44
CA LYS A 378 -10.35 15.57 4.85
C LYS A 378 -10.65 14.41 5.79
N GLU A 379 -11.75 13.69 5.59
CA GLU A 379 -12.13 12.55 6.43
C GLU A 379 -11.11 11.41 6.33
N THR A 380 -10.60 11.13 5.13
CA THR A 380 -9.50 10.18 4.91
C THR A 380 -8.27 10.57 5.73
N SER A 381 -7.86 11.84 5.67
CA SER A 381 -6.68 12.32 6.41
C SER A 381 -6.88 12.31 7.94
N ARG A 382 -8.12 12.53 8.41
CA ARG A 382 -8.50 12.47 9.83
C ARG A 382 -8.28 11.06 10.40
N LEU A 383 -8.72 10.04 9.64
CA LEU A 383 -8.72 8.64 10.06
C LEU A 383 -7.42 7.89 9.70
N SER A 384 -6.69 8.38 8.71
CA SER A 384 -5.44 7.79 8.22
C SER A 384 -4.37 8.89 8.08
N PRO A 385 -3.94 9.49 9.20
CA PRO A 385 -2.93 10.55 9.16
C PRO A 385 -1.61 9.98 8.61
N GLY A 386 -0.90 10.79 7.82
CA GLY A 386 0.38 10.38 7.22
C GLY A 386 1.47 10.03 8.24
N THR A 387 1.32 10.47 9.50
CA THR A 387 2.19 10.13 10.62
C THR A 387 1.38 9.87 11.89
N LEU A 388 1.84 8.94 12.73
CA LEU A 388 1.24 8.66 14.04
C LEU A 388 1.57 9.75 15.09
N PHE A 389 2.66 10.49 14.86
CA PHE A 389 3.09 11.59 15.68
C PHE A 389 3.20 12.86 14.88
N VAL A 390 2.81 13.97 15.50
CA VAL A 390 2.94 15.32 14.99
C VAL A 390 3.69 16.17 16.01
N TYR A 391 4.05 17.39 15.59
CA TYR A 391 4.67 18.39 16.47
C TYR A 391 5.98 17.93 17.16
N GLY A 392 6.83 17.15 16.48
CA GLY A 392 8.12 16.71 17.04
C GLY A 392 9.09 17.87 17.32
N ARG A 393 9.62 17.97 18.55
CA ARG A 393 10.64 18.95 18.96
C ARG A 393 11.68 18.33 19.88
N VAL A 394 12.95 18.72 19.71
CA VAL A 394 13.99 18.46 20.71
C VAL A 394 14.10 19.65 21.64
N VAL A 395 14.06 19.41 22.94
CA VAL A 395 14.27 20.41 23.99
C VAL A 395 15.76 20.78 24.03
N LYS A 396 16.08 22.05 23.83
CA LYS A 396 17.46 22.57 23.77
C LYS A 396 17.90 23.23 25.09
N LYS A 397 16.95 23.68 25.89
CA LYS A 397 17.13 24.27 27.23
C LYS A 397 16.02 23.77 28.15
N ASP A 398 16.36 23.56 29.42
CA ASP A 398 15.37 23.23 30.44
C ASP A 398 14.28 24.31 30.49
N HIS A 399 13.02 23.89 30.60
CA HIS A 399 11.88 24.79 30.64
C HIS A 399 10.73 24.15 31.41
N VAL A 400 10.01 24.94 32.21
CA VAL A 400 8.85 24.47 32.97
C VAL A 400 7.60 25.04 32.31
N LEU A 401 6.68 24.16 31.94
CA LEU A 401 5.39 24.54 31.35
C LEU A 401 4.43 25.06 32.42
N SER A 402 3.39 25.75 31.98
CA SER A 402 2.35 26.34 32.82
C SER A 402 1.65 25.34 33.76
N ASN A 403 1.60 24.06 33.37
CA ASN A 403 1.05 22.97 34.18
C ASN A 403 2.07 22.35 35.18
N GLY A 404 3.25 22.93 35.31
CA GLY A 404 4.32 22.47 36.20
C GLY A 404 5.22 21.38 35.62
N LEU A 405 4.95 20.87 34.41
CA LEU A 405 5.79 19.85 33.78
C LEU A 405 7.16 20.43 33.39
N ALA A 406 8.23 19.85 33.95
CA ALA A 406 9.60 20.24 33.64
C ALA A 406 10.13 19.50 32.40
N LEU A 407 10.29 20.22 31.29
CA LEU A 407 10.98 19.75 30.11
C LEU A 407 12.50 19.89 30.29
N LYS A 408 13.23 18.80 30.09
CA LYS A 408 14.69 18.74 30.23
C LYS A 408 15.41 18.75 28.90
N LYS A 409 16.55 19.42 28.84
CA LYS A 409 17.42 19.47 27.66
C LYS A 409 17.71 18.06 27.14
N GLY A 410 17.50 17.88 25.84
CA GLY A 410 17.71 16.63 25.11
C GLY A 410 16.49 15.71 25.08
N GLN A 411 15.38 16.04 25.76
CA GLN A 411 14.13 15.30 25.59
C GLN A 411 13.52 15.54 24.20
N LEU A 412 12.88 14.51 23.67
CA LEU A 412 12.05 14.59 22.47
C LEU A 412 10.59 14.70 22.90
N ILE A 413 9.94 15.81 22.54
CA ILE A 413 8.51 16.02 22.77
C ILE A 413 7.75 15.83 21.46
N THR A 414 6.53 15.32 21.53
CA THR A 414 5.65 15.11 20.39
C THR A 414 4.18 15.09 20.82
N MET A 415 3.26 14.92 19.88
CA MET A 415 1.83 14.78 20.12
C MET A 415 1.30 13.64 19.26
N SER A 416 0.33 12.90 19.77
CA SER A 416 -0.39 11.90 18.96
C SER A 416 -1.26 12.61 17.93
N SER A 417 -1.24 12.11 16.69
CA SER A 417 -2.11 12.64 15.62
C SER A 417 -3.57 12.24 15.81
N ALA A 418 -3.84 11.20 16.61
CA ALA A 418 -5.16 10.63 16.81
C ALA A 418 -5.94 11.27 17.96
N THR A 419 -5.26 11.94 18.92
CA THR A 419 -5.90 12.39 20.17
C THR A 419 -7.14 13.25 19.96
N ARG A 420 -7.08 14.22 19.04
CA ARG A 420 -8.23 15.09 18.71
C ARG A 420 -9.13 14.48 17.65
N THR A 421 -8.55 13.83 16.64
CA THR A 421 -9.33 13.28 15.53
C THR A 421 -10.23 12.13 15.96
N MET A 422 -9.90 11.45 17.07
CA MET A 422 -10.67 10.36 17.64
C MET A 422 -11.54 10.78 18.85
N ASP A 423 -11.61 12.08 19.16
CA ASP A 423 -12.38 12.60 20.29
C ASP A 423 -13.87 12.71 19.92
N PRO A 424 -14.80 11.99 20.59
CA PRO A 424 -16.22 12.05 20.30
C PRO A 424 -16.86 13.42 20.64
N ALA A 425 -16.20 14.25 21.44
CA ALA A 425 -16.65 15.63 21.70
C ALA A 425 -16.36 16.57 20.52
N ILE A 426 -15.45 16.18 19.62
CA ILE A 426 -15.07 16.96 18.42
C ILE A 426 -15.71 16.35 17.16
N PHE A 427 -15.69 15.03 17.03
CA PHE A 427 -16.20 14.30 15.88
C PHE A 427 -17.21 13.25 16.30
N GLU A 428 -18.47 13.41 15.86
CA GLU A 428 -19.52 12.38 16.05
C GLU A 428 -19.17 11.08 15.31
N ASP A 429 -19.27 9.94 15.97
CA ASP A 429 -18.73 8.65 15.52
C ASP A 429 -17.31 8.82 14.95
N PRO A 430 -16.32 9.05 15.82
CA PRO A 430 -14.96 9.36 15.39
C PRO A 430 -14.27 8.15 14.73
N SER A 431 -14.70 6.92 15.02
CA SER A 431 -14.15 5.70 14.43
C SER A 431 -14.67 5.43 13.02
N GLY A 432 -15.93 5.77 12.75
CA GLY A 432 -16.56 5.59 11.44
C GLY A 432 -16.01 6.53 10.38
N TYR A 433 -16.00 6.07 9.13
CA TYR A 433 -15.72 6.93 7.99
C TYR A 433 -17.01 7.63 7.54
N ARG A 434 -17.05 8.95 7.66
CA ARG A 434 -18.17 9.77 7.16
C ARG A 434 -17.63 10.77 6.15
N GLY A 435 -17.48 10.35 4.90
CA GLY A 435 -16.79 11.13 3.86
C GLY A 435 -17.41 12.50 3.61
N LEU A 436 -18.72 12.66 3.76
CA LEU A 436 -19.44 13.92 3.53
C LEU A 436 -19.62 14.77 4.80
N ARG A 437 -18.95 14.42 5.91
CA ARG A 437 -19.08 15.07 7.22
C ARG A 437 -18.83 16.58 7.21
N PHE A 438 -17.91 17.05 6.37
CA PHE A 438 -17.51 18.46 6.38
C PHE A 438 -18.39 19.29 5.44
N CYS A 439 -18.90 18.71 4.35
CA CYS A 439 -19.74 19.40 3.39
C CYS A 439 -21.25 19.22 3.64
N ALA A 440 -21.65 18.89 4.88
CA ALA A 440 -23.06 18.93 5.27
C ALA A 440 -23.60 20.37 5.19
N ASP A 441 -24.90 20.53 4.90
CA ASP A 441 -25.51 21.84 4.59
C ASP A 441 -25.27 22.89 5.68
N ASP A 442 -25.25 22.49 6.96
CA ASP A 442 -25.00 23.36 8.11
C ASP A 442 -23.53 23.72 8.32
N ARG A 443 -22.61 23.09 7.56
CA ARG A 443 -21.15 23.23 7.71
C ARG A 443 -20.42 23.64 6.43
N ILE A 444 -21.13 23.79 5.31
CA ILE A 444 -20.53 24.02 3.99
C ILE A 444 -19.64 25.28 3.94
N GLU A 445 -20.06 26.37 4.59
CA GLU A 445 -19.28 27.61 4.62
C GLU A 445 -18.02 27.47 5.49
N GLU A 446 -18.10 26.73 6.61
CA GLU A 446 -16.90 26.38 7.41
C GLU A 446 -15.93 25.52 6.60
N HIS A 447 -16.47 24.55 5.85
CA HIS A 447 -15.70 23.66 5.00
C HIS A 447 -14.92 24.43 3.93
N ARG A 448 -15.61 25.31 3.18
CA ARG A 448 -15.00 26.16 2.15
C ARG A 448 -13.96 27.13 2.73
N ALA A 449 -14.20 27.65 3.93
CA ALA A 449 -13.25 28.53 4.62
C ALA A 449 -12.00 27.79 5.13
N ARG A 450 -12.07 26.47 5.30
CA ARG A 450 -10.98 25.62 5.79
C ARG A 450 -10.74 24.45 4.83
N PRO A 451 -10.15 24.73 3.64
CA PRO A 451 -9.92 23.70 2.66
C PRO A 451 -8.97 22.61 3.16
N PHE A 452 -8.87 21.48 2.47
CA PHE A 452 -7.99 20.38 2.81
C PHE A 452 -6.55 20.85 3.07
N SER A 453 -6.04 21.81 2.29
CA SER A 453 -4.71 22.40 2.44
C SER A 453 -4.57 23.42 3.58
N SER A 454 -5.62 23.69 4.35
CA SER A 454 -5.59 24.60 5.49
C SER A 454 -4.88 23.99 6.71
N ILE A 455 -4.33 24.86 7.57
CA ILE A 455 -3.72 24.43 8.83
C ILE A 455 -4.81 24.38 9.88
N ASP A 456 -5.32 23.17 10.14
CA ASP A 456 -6.41 22.92 11.08
C ASP A 456 -5.89 22.67 12.51
N THR A 457 -6.73 22.93 13.51
CA THR A 457 -6.40 22.75 14.94
C THR A 457 -6.83 21.41 15.53
N ASP A 458 -7.79 20.75 14.87
CA ASP A 458 -8.34 19.45 15.26
C ASP A 458 -7.77 18.33 14.39
N ILE A 459 -7.62 18.58 13.08
CA ILE A 459 -7.02 17.65 12.12
C ILE A 459 -5.59 18.10 11.83
N LEU A 460 -4.65 17.61 12.61
CA LEU A 460 -3.23 18.00 12.52
C LEU A 460 -2.49 17.37 11.33
N ALA A 461 -3.17 17.08 10.21
CA ALA A 461 -2.63 16.39 9.04
C ALA A 461 -1.39 17.07 8.46
N TRP A 462 -1.35 18.41 8.50
CA TRP A 462 -0.23 19.21 8.03
C TRP A 462 0.72 19.66 9.14
N GLY A 463 0.48 19.27 10.38
CA GLY A 463 1.14 19.89 11.54
C GLY A 463 0.56 21.27 11.86
N VAL A 464 1.31 22.11 12.58
CA VAL A 464 0.78 23.34 13.18
C VAL A 464 1.73 24.54 13.07
N GLY A 465 1.14 25.71 12.85
CA GLY A 465 1.81 27.01 12.89
C GLY A 465 2.90 27.15 11.83
N ARG A 466 3.99 27.86 12.18
CA ARG A 466 5.14 28.10 11.29
C ARG A 466 5.89 26.84 10.82
N TRP A 467 5.54 25.68 11.38
CA TRP A 467 6.15 24.38 11.08
C TRP A 467 5.19 23.44 10.35
N ALA A 468 4.05 23.94 9.90
CA ALA A 468 3.15 23.18 9.06
C ALA A 468 3.82 22.81 7.73
N CYS A 469 3.35 21.73 7.12
CA CYS A 469 3.88 21.19 5.87
C CYS A 469 3.91 22.28 4.78
N PRO A 470 5.09 22.60 4.23
CA PRO A 470 5.18 23.57 3.14
C PRO A 470 4.62 23.03 1.82
N GLY A 471 4.57 21.70 1.64
CA GLY A 471 4.08 21.04 0.42
C GLY A 471 2.55 20.81 0.39
N ARG A 472 1.79 21.30 1.37
CA ARG A 472 0.34 21.02 1.49
C ARG A 472 -0.48 21.51 0.28
N LEU A 473 -0.09 22.64 -0.33
CA LEU A 473 -0.76 23.19 -1.51
C LEU A 473 -0.51 22.34 -2.76
N ILE A 474 0.73 21.86 -2.94
CA ILE A 474 1.08 20.93 -4.03
C ILE A 474 0.35 19.60 -3.82
N THR A 475 0.28 19.11 -2.58
CA THR A 475 -0.40 17.85 -2.27
C THR A 475 -1.89 17.94 -2.59
N ASP A 476 -2.57 18.98 -2.12
CA ASP A 476 -3.99 19.19 -2.41
C ASP A 476 -4.26 19.24 -3.92
N MET A 477 -3.47 20.04 -4.65
CA MET A 477 -3.58 20.18 -6.10
C MET A 477 -3.33 18.86 -6.84
N SER A 478 -2.17 18.23 -6.63
CA SER A 478 -1.78 16.99 -7.35
C SER A 478 -2.64 15.79 -6.99
N ALA A 479 -3.09 15.69 -5.73
CA ALA A 479 -4.02 14.65 -5.30
C ALA A 479 -5.38 14.82 -5.97
N LYS A 480 -5.93 16.04 -6.03
CA LYS A 480 -7.22 16.28 -6.69
C LYS A 480 -7.14 16.04 -8.19
N ILE A 481 -6.07 16.48 -8.88
CA ILE A 481 -5.88 16.17 -10.32
C ILE A 481 -5.94 14.65 -10.56
N LEU A 482 -5.18 13.88 -9.77
CA LEU A 482 -5.15 12.43 -9.90
C LEU A 482 -6.50 11.77 -9.55
N LEU A 483 -7.12 12.19 -8.45
CA LEU A 483 -8.39 11.63 -7.99
C LEU A 483 -9.54 11.96 -8.95
N VAL A 484 -9.63 13.20 -9.44
CA VAL A 484 -10.66 13.59 -10.41
C VAL A 484 -10.58 12.71 -11.65
N LYS A 485 -9.38 12.58 -12.27
CA LYS A 485 -9.22 11.76 -13.47
C LYS A 485 -9.56 10.29 -13.23
N LEU A 486 -9.07 9.70 -12.13
CA LEU A 486 -9.36 8.30 -11.82
C LEU A 486 -10.84 8.05 -11.49
N LEU A 487 -11.49 8.97 -10.77
CA LEU A 487 -12.88 8.79 -10.36
C LEU A 487 -13.89 9.07 -11.49
N ASP A 488 -13.53 9.92 -12.45
CA ASP A 488 -14.34 10.26 -13.61
C ASP A 488 -14.23 9.22 -14.74
N GLU A 489 -13.01 8.75 -15.03
CA GLU A 489 -12.74 7.92 -16.22
C GLU A 489 -12.63 6.41 -15.93
N TYR A 490 -12.47 5.98 -14.67
CA TYR A 490 -12.23 4.58 -14.33
C TYR A 490 -13.24 4.03 -13.33
N ASP A 491 -13.60 2.76 -13.51
CA ASP A 491 -14.27 1.95 -12.49
C ASP A 491 -13.27 1.17 -11.65
N ILE A 492 -13.47 1.20 -10.34
CA ILE A 492 -12.53 0.64 -9.36
C ILE A 492 -13.31 -0.12 -8.30
N ALA A 493 -12.91 -1.38 -8.06
CA ALA A 493 -13.54 -2.26 -7.08
C ALA A 493 -12.50 -3.09 -6.32
N PHE A 494 -12.89 -3.62 -5.16
CA PHE A 494 -12.07 -4.60 -4.45
C PHE A 494 -12.12 -5.96 -5.14
N VAL A 495 -10.99 -6.66 -5.19
CA VAL A 495 -10.97 -8.05 -5.66
C VAL A 495 -11.79 -8.92 -4.70
N GLY A 496 -12.88 -9.50 -5.20
CA GLY A 496 -13.77 -10.37 -4.44
C GLY A 496 -14.63 -9.63 -3.39
N ASP A 497 -14.96 -8.36 -3.63
CA ASP A 497 -15.86 -7.52 -2.82
C ASP A 497 -15.50 -7.39 -1.33
N LYS A 498 -14.25 -7.69 -0.98
CA LYS A 498 -13.77 -7.60 0.40
C LYS A 498 -13.06 -6.27 0.61
N PRO A 499 -13.62 -5.35 1.42
CA PRO A 499 -12.92 -4.13 1.75
C PRO A 499 -11.61 -4.46 2.44
N LEU A 500 -10.55 -3.75 2.06
CA LEU A 500 -9.26 -3.86 2.74
C LEU A 500 -9.45 -3.39 4.19
N ALA A 501 -9.18 -4.29 5.15
CA ALA A 501 -9.15 -3.92 6.55
C ALA A 501 -8.23 -2.71 6.73
N ARG A 502 -8.64 -1.73 7.56
CA ARG A 502 -7.76 -0.62 7.94
C ARG A 502 -6.57 -1.20 8.69
N SER A 503 -5.46 -1.45 7.98
CA SER A 503 -4.28 -2.05 8.58
C SER A 503 -3.67 -1.07 9.59
N SER A 504 -3.39 -1.58 10.78
CA SER A 504 -2.84 -0.83 11.88
C SER A 504 -1.33 -0.63 11.69
N GLY A 505 -0.94 0.42 10.96
CA GLY A 505 0.45 0.83 10.81
C GLY A 505 1.30 -0.05 9.88
N LEU A 506 2.27 0.60 9.21
CA LEU A 506 3.16 0.06 8.18
C LEU A 506 2.43 -0.45 6.93
N ILE A 507 2.23 0.43 5.95
CA ILE A 507 2.25 0.00 4.54
C ILE A 507 3.70 -0.38 4.24
N SER A 508 4.09 -1.59 4.63
CA SER A 508 5.21 -2.26 3.97
C SER A 508 4.78 -2.43 2.53
N ALA A 509 5.48 -1.76 1.60
CA ALA A 509 5.46 -2.15 0.21
C ALA A 509 6.04 -3.57 0.14
N GLN A 510 5.20 -4.58 0.36
CA GLN A 510 5.56 -5.96 0.08
C GLN A 510 5.70 -6.07 -1.44
N SER A 511 6.95 -6.05 -1.89
CA SER A 511 7.33 -6.52 -3.21
C SER A 511 7.11 -8.04 -3.23
N THR A 512 5.85 -8.46 -3.37
CA THR A 512 5.55 -9.84 -3.75
C THR A 512 5.69 -9.90 -5.25
N THR A 513 6.67 -10.68 -5.72
CA THR A 513 6.77 -11.11 -7.11
C THR A 513 5.40 -11.62 -7.55
N VAL A 514 4.82 -11.00 -8.57
CA VAL A 514 3.60 -11.50 -9.20
C VAL A 514 3.96 -12.79 -9.91
N THR A 515 3.69 -13.92 -9.27
CA THR A 515 3.36 -15.12 -10.04
C THR A 515 1.98 -14.82 -10.62
N GLN A 516 1.86 -14.80 -11.95
CA GLN A 516 0.55 -14.76 -12.60
C GLN A 516 -0.31 -15.85 -11.97
N ALA A 517 -1.41 -15.47 -11.33
CA ALA A 517 -2.41 -16.45 -10.95
C ALA A 517 -2.92 -17.09 -12.27
N PRO A 518 -3.02 -18.43 -12.36
CA PRO A 518 -3.57 -19.06 -13.54
C PRO A 518 -4.97 -18.51 -13.78
N VAL A 519 -5.24 -18.09 -15.01
CA VAL A 519 -6.57 -17.68 -15.48
C VAL A 519 -7.54 -18.81 -15.10
N GLN A 520 -8.47 -18.53 -14.21
CA GLN A 520 -9.47 -19.53 -13.81
C GLN A 520 -10.50 -19.63 -14.92
N THR A 521 -10.57 -20.79 -15.59
CA THR A 521 -11.60 -21.08 -16.58
C THR A 521 -12.95 -21.23 -15.88
N VAL A 522 -13.94 -20.44 -16.29
CA VAL A 522 -15.33 -20.53 -15.79
C VAL A 522 -16.22 -20.98 -16.95
N VAL A 523 -17.05 -21.99 -16.72
CA VAL A 523 -18.03 -22.50 -17.69
C VAL A 523 -19.43 -22.32 -17.10
N ASN A 524 -20.36 -21.80 -17.90
CA ASN A 524 -21.77 -21.68 -17.51
C ASN A 524 -22.47 -22.99 -17.84
N LEU A 525 -22.94 -23.72 -16.83
CA LEU A 525 -23.63 -25.00 -16.99
C LEU A 525 -25.08 -24.87 -16.55
N PHE A 526 -26.00 -25.48 -17.31
CA PHE A 526 -27.35 -25.69 -16.82
C PHE A 526 -27.36 -26.81 -15.77
N LEU A 527 -27.74 -26.50 -14.55
CA LEU A 527 -27.73 -27.41 -13.39
C LEU A 527 -29.13 -27.56 -12.75
N GLY A 528 -30.18 -27.43 -13.56
CA GLY A 528 -31.58 -27.45 -13.14
C GLY A 528 -32.18 -26.06 -12.93
N ALA A 529 -33.42 -26.00 -12.41
CA ALA A 529 -34.16 -24.74 -12.25
C ALA A 529 -33.46 -23.72 -11.34
N LYS A 530 -33.72 -22.43 -11.57
CA LYS A 530 -33.28 -21.29 -10.75
C LYS A 530 -33.69 -21.50 -9.30
N ARG A 531 -32.75 -21.23 -8.39
CA ARG A 531 -32.92 -21.40 -6.94
C ARG A 531 -32.87 -20.04 -6.23
N GLU A 532 -33.52 -19.92 -5.08
CA GLU A 532 -33.66 -18.65 -4.33
C GLU A 532 -32.39 -18.22 -3.56
N SER A 533 -31.42 -19.11 -3.39
CA SER A 533 -30.17 -18.87 -2.65
C SER A 533 -28.95 -18.72 -3.57
N ASN A 534 -27.91 -18.02 -3.13
CA ASN A 534 -26.63 -17.91 -3.84
C ASN A 534 -25.83 -19.22 -3.76
N TYR A 535 -25.79 -19.99 -4.84
CA TYR A 535 -24.96 -21.21 -4.95
C TYR A 535 -23.64 -20.91 -5.66
N SER A 536 -22.58 -21.60 -5.23
CA SER A 536 -21.31 -21.63 -5.93
C SER A 536 -20.89 -23.07 -6.22
N PHE A 537 -20.48 -23.32 -7.46
CA PHE A 537 -20.05 -24.64 -7.93
C PHE A 537 -18.58 -24.60 -8.35
N ALA A 538 -17.88 -25.70 -8.14
CA ALA A 538 -16.60 -25.98 -8.75
C ALA A 538 -16.66 -27.33 -9.45
N GLY A 539 -15.95 -27.46 -10.56
CA GLY A 539 -15.95 -28.70 -11.32
C GLY A 539 -14.59 -29.05 -11.88
N SER A 540 -14.43 -30.32 -12.27
CA SER A 540 -13.31 -30.78 -13.07
C SER A 540 -13.83 -31.39 -14.37
N VAL A 541 -13.12 -31.15 -15.46
CA VAL A 541 -13.45 -31.77 -16.75
C VAL A 541 -12.87 -33.18 -16.75
N VAL A 542 -13.72 -34.18 -16.90
CA VAL A 542 -13.33 -35.61 -16.92
C VAL A 542 -13.07 -36.07 -18.34
N ALA A 543 -13.89 -35.62 -19.29
CA ALA A 543 -13.75 -35.90 -20.71
C ALA A 543 -14.38 -34.76 -21.51
N ALA A 544 -13.80 -34.44 -22.67
CA ALA A 544 -14.37 -33.48 -23.61
C ALA A 544 -14.11 -34.00 -25.03
N ASP A 545 -15.16 -34.08 -25.83
CA ASP A 545 -15.08 -34.38 -27.26
C ASP A 545 -15.99 -33.43 -28.07
N ALA A 546 -16.01 -33.59 -29.39
CA ALA A 546 -16.79 -32.75 -30.29
C ALA A 546 -18.33 -32.87 -30.11
N THR A 547 -18.79 -33.87 -29.37
CA THR A 547 -20.22 -34.21 -29.20
C THR A 547 -20.73 -33.97 -27.78
N ALA A 548 -19.89 -34.09 -26.76
CA ALA A 548 -20.24 -33.81 -25.38
C ALA A 548 -19.02 -33.51 -24.51
N THR A 549 -19.24 -32.75 -23.44
CA THR A 549 -18.27 -32.55 -22.36
C THR A 549 -18.83 -33.07 -21.05
N THR A 550 -18.05 -33.91 -20.37
CA THR A 550 -18.39 -34.49 -19.07
C THR A 550 -17.60 -33.82 -17.96
N TYR A 551 -18.34 -33.30 -16.98
CA TYR A 551 -17.86 -32.59 -15.80
C TYR A 551 -18.16 -33.40 -14.54
N GLU A 552 -17.24 -33.38 -13.59
CA GLU A 552 -17.54 -33.70 -12.19
C GLU A 552 -17.78 -32.38 -11.44
N VAL A 553 -19.02 -32.14 -11.03
CA VAL A 553 -19.44 -30.89 -10.39
C VAL A 553 -19.65 -31.11 -8.90
N ARG A 554 -19.16 -30.16 -8.09
CA ARG A 554 -19.32 -30.13 -6.64
C ARG A 554 -19.84 -28.77 -6.19
N CYS A 555 -20.80 -28.79 -5.28
CA CYS A 555 -21.25 -27.57 -4.60
C CYS A 555 -20.23 -27.13 -3.55
N LYS A 556 -19.91 -25.83 -3.49
CA LYS A 556 -19.03 -25.24 -2.46
C LYS A 556 -19.81 -24.73 -1.23
N TYR A 557 -20.97 -24.10 -1.43
CA TYR A 557 -21.86 -23.63 -0.36
C TYR A 557 -23.27 -23.31 -0.91
N GLY A 558 -24.30 -23.45 -0.06
CA GLY A 558 -25.71 -23.16 -0.34
C GLY A 558 -26.66 -24.13 0.41
N ALA A 559 -27.82 -23.67 0.86
CA ALA A 559 -28.84 -24.51 1.52
C ALA A 559 -29.95 -24.88 0.53
N LEU A 560 -30.45 -26.12 0.51
CA LEU A 560 -31.57 -26.54 -0.34
C LEU A 560 -32.75 -26.99 0.52
N ASN A 561 -33.92 -26.44 0.28
CA ASN A 561 -35.21 -26.99 0.71
C ASN A 561 -35.93 -27.52 -0.53
N LEU A 562 -35.94 -28.84 -0.73
CA LEU A 562 -36.86 -29.49 -1.67
C LEU A 562 -38.06 -30.04 -0.88
N PRO A 563 -39.29 -29.95 -1.41
CA PRO A 563 -40.40 -30.71 -0.87
C PRO A 563 -40.10 -32.21 -1.01
N GLY A 564 -39.91 -32.92 0.10
CA GLY A 564 -39.83 -34.39 0.14
C GLY A 564 -38.43 -35.02 0.31
N PHE A 565 -37.35 -34.27 0.51
CA PHE A 565 -36.01 -34.83 0.81
C PHE A 565 -35.34 -34.10 1.99
N PRO A 566 -34.72 -34.81 2.97
CA PRO A 566 -34.16 -34.20 4.18
C PRO A 566 -32.64 -33.94 4.13
N THR A 567 -32.03 -33.62 2.97
CA THR A 567 -30.61 -33.23 2.90
C THR A 567 -30.32 -32.23 1.78
N THR A 568 -29.38 -31.31 2.02
CA THR A 568 -28.88 -30.37 1.02
C THR A 568 -27.85 -31.08 0.13
N THR A 569 -27.88 -30.89 -1.18
CA THR A 569 -26.86 -31.44 -2.11
C THR A 569 -25.45 -30.92 -1.83
N CYS A 570 -25.28 -29.87 -1.01
CA CYS A 570 -23.96 -29.37 -0.61
C CYS A 570 -23.40 -30.10 0.64
N ASP A 571 -24.23 -30.87 1.38
CA ASP A 571 -23.80 -31.74 2.48
C ASP A 571 -23.36 -33.14 2.00
N MET A 572 -23.77 -33.55 0.81
CA MET A 572 -23.26 -34.75 0.14
C MET A 572 -21.87 -34.46 -0.44
N LYS A 573 -20.86 -34.43 0.43
CA LYS A 573 -19.46 -34.18 0.02
C LYS A 573 -18.93 -35.25 -0.95
N ASP A 574 -19.49 -36.45 -0.90
CA ASP A 574 -19.15 -37.57 -1.78
C ASP A 574 -20.38 -38.45 -2.04
N PRO A 575 -20.54 -38.97 -3.26
CA PRO A 575 -19.70 -38.77 -4.46
C PRO A 575 -20.12 -37.56 -5.31
N PRO A 576 -19.26 -37.09 -6.25
CA PRO A 576 -19.54 -35.93 -7.09
C PRO A 576 -20.70 -36.16 -8.06
N TRP A 577 -21.34 -35.07 -8.48
CA TRP A 577 -22.37 -35.11 -9.52
C TRP A 577 -21.69 -35.10 -10.90
N THR A 578 -21.92 -36.15 -11.68
CA THR A 578 -21.40 -36.24 -13.05
C THR A 578 -22.39 -35.58 -14.00
N VAL A 579 -21.98 -34.52 -14.69
CA VAL A 579 -22.81 -33.76 -15.63
C VAL A 579 -22.19 -33.86 -17.01
N THR A 580 -22.90 -34.44 -17.97
CA THR A 580 -22.50 -34.50 -19.37
C THR A 580 -23.36 -33.53 -20.18
N GLU A 581 -22.74 -32.50 -20.74
CA GLU A 581 -23.39 -31.48 -21.56
C GLU A 581 -23.04 -31.70 -23.04
N GLY A 582 -24.07 -31.82 -23.87
CA GLY A 582 -23.98 -31.81 -25.34
C GLY A 582 -24.67 -30.58 -25.94
N PRO A 583 -24.67 -30.41 -27.28
CA PRO A 583 -25.21 -29.23 -27.95
C PRO A 583 -26.70 -28.94 -27.66
N SER A 584 -27.48 -29.96 -27.34
CA SER A 584 -28.92 -29.86 -27.09
C SER A 584 -29.41 -30.77 -25.97
N THR A 585 -28.49 -31.37 -25.21
CA THR A 585 -28.81 -32.33 -24.14
C THR A 585 -27.92 -32.11 -22.91
N MET A 586 -28.49 -32.32 -21.73
CA MET A 586 -27.75 -32.38 -20.48
C MET A 586 -28.14 -33.66 -19.75
N ILE A 587 -27.15 -34.42 -19.30
CA ILE A 587 -27.34 -35.65 -18.54
C ILE A 587 -26.60 -35.51 -17.21
N GLY A 588 -27.33 -35.50 -16.11
CA GLY A 588 -26.77 -35.46 -14.76
C GLY A 588 -26.93 -36.82 -14.08
N VAL A 589 -25.87 -37.43 -13.58
CA VAL A 589 -25.94 -38.69 -12.82
C VAL A 589 -25.29 -38.52 -11.46
N LEU A 590 -26.05 -38.82 -10.42
CA LEU A 590 -25.58 -38.88 -9.05
C LEU A 590 -25.86 -40.29 -8.50
N THR A 591 -24.80 -41.00 -8.14
CA THR A 591 -24.89 -42.32 -7.51
C THR A 591 -24.57 -42.17 -6.04
N THR A 592 -25.23 -42.89 -5.14
CA THR A 592 -24.82 -42.99 -3.74
C THR A 592 -25.05 -44.42 -3.24
N ALA A 593 -24.26 -44.87 -2.28
CA ALA A 593 -24.41 -46.20 -1.70
C ALA A 593 -24.17 -46.14 -0.19
N ILE A 594 -25.05 -46.77 0.57
CA ILE A 594 -24.92 -46.95 2.02
C ILE A 594 -25.16 -48.43 2.31
N GLU A 595 -24.14 -49.11 2.81
CA GLU A 595 -24.16 -50.56 3.11
C GLU A 595 -24.61 -51.43 1.91
N THR A 596 -25.80 -52.03 1.96
CA THR A 596 -26.35 -52.91 0.92
C THR A 596 -27.39 -52.23 0.02
N VAL A 597 -27.60 -50.91 0.20
CA VAL A 597 -28.49 -50.09 -0.61
C VAL A 597 -27.67 -49.21 -1.55
N SER A 598 -27.92 -49.28 -2.85
CA SER A 598 -27.41 -48.31 -3.82
C SER A 598 -28.57 -47.50 -4.41
N ALA A 599 -28.36 -46.20 -4.62
CA ALA A 599 -29.34 -45.32 -5.22
C ALA A 599 -28.68 -44.50 -6.33
N VAL A 600 -29.32 -44.45 -7.49
CA VAL A 600 -28.90 -43.66 -8.65
C VAL A 600 -30.01 -42.67 -8.97
N LEU A 601 -29.67 -41.39 -8.98
CA LEU A 601 -30.48 -40.32 -9.54
C LEU A 601 -29.90 -39.96 -10.90
N ALA A 602 -30.67 -40.13 -11.96
CA ALA A 602 -30.32 -39.67 -13.29
C ALA A 602 -31.31 -38.59 -13.76
N GLU A 603 -30.77 -37.48 -14.21
CA GLU A 603 -31.46 -36.37 -14.85
C GLU A 603 -31.11 -36.38 -16.33
N THR A 604 -32.12 -36.30 -17.18
CA THR A 604 -31.96 -36.16 -18.63
C THR A 604 -32.80 -34.97 -19.08
N CYS A 605 -32.14 -33.92 -19.54
CA CYS A 605 -32.77 -32.69 -20.01
C CYS A 605 -32.49 -32.47 -21.50
N SER A 606 -33.52 -32.18 -22.27
CA SER A 606 -33.38 -31.61 -23.62
C SER A 606 -33.35 -30.08 -23.49
N VAL A 607 -32.29 -29.45 -23.98
CA VAL A 607 -31.95 -28.02 -23.79
C VAL A 607 -31.85 -27.32 -25.15
N GLU A 608 -32.83 -27.52 -26.00
CA GLU A 608 -32.82 -26.99 -27.37
C GLU A 608 -32.94 -25.45 -27.33
N GLY A 609 -31.92 -24.74 -27.86
CA GLY A 609 -31.94 -23.28 -27.97
C GLY A 609 -31.80 -22.49 -26.65
N ARG A 610 -31.35 -23.12 -25.54
CA ARG A 610 -30.97 -22.48 -24.25
C ARG A 610 -31.98 -21.50 -23.64
N THR A 611 -33.27 -21.69 -23.90
CA THR A 611 -34.36 -20.84 -23.36
C THR A 611 -35.43 -21.65 -22.60
N ALA A 612 -35.39 -22.96 -22.76
CA ALA A 612 -36.25 -23.91 -22.06
C ALA A 612 -35.50 -25.25 -21.90
N ALA A 613 -35.83 -26.01 -20.86
CA ALA A 613 -35.50 -27.43 -20.82
C ALA A 613 -36.66 -28.32 -20.41
N TYR A 614 -36.70 -29.49 -21.06
CA TYR A 614 -37.59 -30.58 -20.76
C TYR A 614 -36.78 -31.65 -20.03
N CYS A 615 -36.99 -31.78 -18.72
CA CYS A 615 -36.18 -32.62 -17.85
C CYS A 615 -36.96 -33.84 -17.34
N ASN A 616 -36.37 -35.02 -17.47
CA ASN A 616 -36.84 -36.26 -16.90
C ASN A 616 -35.87 -36.74 -15.82
N TYR A 617 -36.38 -36.90 -14.61
CA TYR A 617 -35.63 -37.38 -13.45
C TYR A 617 -36.02 -38.82 -13.18
N THR A 618 -35.06 -39.73 -13.14
CA THR A 618 -35.26 -41.13 -12.76
C THR A 618 -34.47 -41.40 -11.48
N PHE A 619 -35.16 -41.98 -10.50
CA PHE A 619 -34.56 -42.43 -9.26
C PHE A 619 -34.65 -43.95 -9.22
N VAL A 620 -33.50 -44.62 -9.13
CA VAL A 620 -33.40 -46.08 -9.04
C VAL A 620 -32.73 -46.44 -7.72
N GLY A 621 -33.45 -47.11 -6.83
CA GLY A 621 -32.89 -47.69 -5.61
C GLY A 621 -32.79 -49.21 -5.75
N ASP A 622 -31.64 -49.79 -5.42
CA ASP A 622 -31.42 -51.23 -5.32
C ASP A 622 -31.05 -51.61 -3.89
N HIS A 623 -31.71 -52.63 -3.36
CA HIS A 623 -31.38 -53.23 -2.06
C HIS A 623 -31.40 -54.75 -2.19
N GLY A 624 -30.23 -55.37 -2.07
CA GLY A 624 -30.10 -56.83 -2.10
C GLY A 624 -30.57 -57.50 -3.40
N GLY A 625 -30.54 -56.79 -4.55
CA GLY A 625 -30.93 -57.30 -5.86
C GLY A 625 -32.39 -57.02 -6.27
N SER A 626 -33.15 -56.29 -5.46
CA SER A 626 -34.49 -55.79 -5.82
C SER A 626 -34.42 -54.29 -6.15
N THR A 627 -34.62 -53.96 -7.43
CA THR A 627 -34.58 -52.58 -7.95
C THR A 627 -35.97 -51.96 -7.98
N THR A 628 -36.11 -50.78 -7.37
CA THR A 628 -37.31 -49.91 -7.45
C THR A 628 -36.96 -48.64 -8.21
N SER A 629 -37.74 -48.28 -9.24
CA SER A 629 -37.52 -47.09 -10.06
C SER A 629 -38.75 -46.18 -10.05
N THR A 630 -38.54 -44.86 -9.91
CA THR A 630 -39.58 -43.84 -10.05
C THR A 630 -39.09 -42.75 -11.00
N ALA A 631 -39.95 -42.29 -11.91
CA ALA A 631 -39.63 -41.23 -12.86
C ALA A 631 -40.57 -40.03 -12.70
N TYR A 632 -40.04 -38.82 -12.86
CA TYR A 632 -40.78 -37.57 -12.82
C TYR A 632 -40.29 -36.61 -13.90
N THR A 633 -41.20 -36.05 -14.68
CA THR A 633 -40.89 -35.10 -15.77
C THR A 633 -41.35 -33.69 -15.43
N THR A 634 -40.56 -32.68 -15.81
CA THR A 634 -40.88 -31.26 -15.62
C THR A 634 -40.35 -30.40 -16.76
N VAL A 635 -40.90 -29.19 -16.90
CA VAL A 635 -40.50 -28.21 -17.91
C VAL A 635 -40.04 -26.92 -17.22
N ILE A 636 -38.84 -26.46 -17.56
CA ILE A 636 -38.19 -25.29 -16.97
C ILE A 636 -38.11 -24.21 -18.06
N THR A 637 -38.78 -23.07 -17.84
CA THR A 637 -38.87 -21.95 -18.80
C THR A 637 -38.83 -20.59 -18.09
N GLY A 638 -38.55 -19.53 -18.85
CA GLY A 638 -38.62 -18.14 -18.38
C GLY A 638 -37.67 -17.86 -17.20
N ASP A 639 -38.14 -17.16 -16.18
CA ASP A 639 -37.34 -16.76 -15.00
C ASP A 639 -36.78 -17.93 -14.19
N LYS A 640 -37.22 -19.18 -14.45
CA LYS A 640 -36.70 -20.39 -13.82
C LYS A 640 -35.50 -21.00 -14.56
N TRP A 641 -35.19 -20.53 -15.77
CA TRP A 641 -34.02 -20.97 -16.53
C TRP A 641 -32.79 -20.15 -16.13
N VAL A 642 -31.74 -20.79 -15.61
CA VAL A 642 -30.46 -20.16 -15.25
C VAL A 642 -29.31 -21.11 -15.52
N GLU A 643 -28.25 -20.61 -16.15
CA GLU A 643 -26.95 -21.28 -16.19
C GLU A 643 -26.09 -20.81 -15.01
N TYR A 644 -25.48 -21.74 -14.30
CA TYR A 644 -24.64 -21.44 -13.14
C TYR A 644 -23.16 -21.36 -13.54
N PRO A 645 -22.42 -20.35 -13.07
CA PRO A 645 -20.98 -20.28 -13.30
C PRO A 645 -20.27 -21.36 -12.47
N VAL A 646 -19.59 -22.28 -13.15
CA VAL A 646 -18.79 -23.35 -12.55
C VAL A 646 -17.31 -23.07 -12.78
N THR A 647 -16.56 -22.88 -11.69
CA THR A 647 -15.10 -22.70 -11.77
C THR A 647 -14.42 -24.05 -12.00
N ILE A 648 -13.68 -24.18 -13.11
CA ILE A 648 -12.95 -25.40 -13.44
C ILE A 648 -11.66 -25.46 -12.62
N THR A 649 -11.56 -26.46 -11.73
CA THR A 649 -10.43 -26.67 -10.84
C THR A 649 -9.40 -27.68 -11.35
N ALA A 650 -9.76 -28.48 -12.37
CA ALA A 650 -8.87 -29.43 -13.07
C ALA A 650 -9.43 -29.81 -14.46
N GLY A 651 -8.57 -30.22 -15.39
CA GLY A 651 -8.99 -30.72 -16.71
C GLY A 651 -9.32 -29.64 -17.76
N ALA A 652 -9.01 -28.37 -17.50
CA ALA A 652 -9.33 -27.26 -18.42
C ALA A 652 -8.67 -27.42 -19.80
N GLU A 653 -7.52 -28.10 -19.87
CA GLU A 653 -6.80 -28.46 -21.08
C GLU A 653 -7.60 -29.38 -22.03
N LEU A 654 -8.52 -30.20 -21.50
CA LEU A 654 -9.36 -31.09 -22.29
C LEU A 654 -10.37 -30.31 -23.14
N LEU A 655 -10.84 -29.16 -22.64
CA LEU A 655 -11.73 -28.25 -23.39
C LEU A 655 -11.03 -27.66 -24.60
N ALA A 656 -9.76 -27.26 -24.44
CA ALA A 656 -8.96 -26.73 -25.54
C ALA A 656 -8.64 -27.81 -26.58
N ALA A 657 -8.37 -29.04 -26.15
CA ALA A 657 -8.11 -30.18 -27.04
C ALA A 657 -9.36 -30.59 -27.85
N ALA A 658 -10.55 -30.55 -27.25
CA ALA A 658 -11.82 -30.82 -27.93
C ALA A 658 -12.15 -29.76 -28.99
N ALA A 659 -11.93 -28.48 -28.69
CA ALA A 659 -12.11 -27.39 -29.65
C ALA A 659 -11.15 -27.49 -30.85
N ALA A 660 -9.91 -27.93 -30.61
CA ALA A 660 -8.94 -28.17 -31.68
C ALA A 660 -9.32 -29.36 -32.59
N THR A 661 -9.98 -30.39 -32.05
CA THR A 661 -10.45 -31.54 -32.83
C THR A 661 -11.68 -31.21 -33.68
N THR A 662 -12.57 -30.32 -33.22
CA THR A 662 -13.72 -29.85 -34.03
C THR A 662 -13.29 -29.04 -35.25
N ALA A 663 -12.18 -28.31 -35.14
CA ALA A 663 -11.57 -27.57 -36.26
C ALA A 663 -10.91 -28.49 -37.31
N LEU A 664 -10.56 -29.72 -36.94
CA LEU A 664 -9.94 -30.72 -37.83
C LEU A 664 -10.94 -31.71 -38.44
N SER A 665 -12.14 -31.88 -37.86
CA SER A 665 -13.17 -32.82 -38.33
C SER A 665 -14.17 -32.24 -39.35
N SER A 666 -14.09 -30.94 -39.69
CA SER A 666 -14.85 -30.34 -40.81
C SER A 666 -14.21 -30.56 -42.18
N SER A 667 -13.18 -31.40 -42.28
CA SER A 667 -12.61 -31.85 -43.55
C SER A 667 -12.41 -33.36 -43.56
N SER A 668 -13.07 -34.03 -44.51
CA SER A 668 -12.88 -35.39 -45.02
C SER A 668 -13.76 -36.53 -44.46
N ALA A 669 -14.52 -37.13 -45.39
CA ALA A 669 -15.17 -38.44 -45.32
C ALA A 669 -14.19 -39.51 -45.91
N PRO A 670 -14.49 -40.83 -45.87
CA PRO A 670 -13.70 -41.81 -45.14
C PRO A 670 -12.76 -42.67 -46.02
N GLY A 671 -11.67 -43.16 -45.41
CA GLY A 671 -10.78 -44.18 -45.96
C GLY A 671 -10.31 -45.15 -44.88
N THR A 672 -10.59 -46.44 -45.11
CA THR A 672 -10.33 -47.62 -44.27
C THR A 672 -8.84 -47.94 -44.06
N SER A 673 -8.43 -48.31 -42.83
CA SER A 673 -7.74 -49.59 -42.48
C SER A 673 -6.97 -49.57 -41.13
N GLY A 674 -7.37 -50.44 -40.19
CA GLY A 674 -6.54 -51.40 -39.42
C GLY A 674 -5.51 -50.93 -38.35
N PRO A 675 -5.38 -51.61 -37.17
CA PRO A 675 -4.71 -51.09 -35.97
C PRO A 675 -3.42 -51.84 -35.52
N SER A 676 -2.65 -51.23 -34.59
CA SER A 676 -1.59 -51.85 -33.75
C SER A 676 -1.25 -50.89 -32.59
N ALA A 677 -1.58 -51.17 -31.32
CA ALA A 677 -0.78 -51.90 -30.30
C ALA A 677 0.58 -51.20 -30.00
N ALA A 678 1.09 -50.99 -28.77
CA ALA A 678 0.73 -51.37 -27.40
C ALA A 678 1.68 -50.64 -26.40
N ALA A 679 1.48 -50.93 -25.10
CA ALA A 679 2.39 -50.80 -23.93
C ALA A 679 2.36 -49.46 -23.16
N ALA A 680 1.75 -49.40 -21.97
CA ALA A 680 2.20 -49.96 -20.66
C ALA A 680 3.42 -49.20 -20.10
N GLY A 681 3.47 -48.78 -18.83
CA GLY A 681 2.58 -48.96 -17.70
C GLY A 681 3.12 -48.22 -16.47
N SER A 682 2.27 -48.14 -15.44
CA SER A 682 2.55 -48.34 -14.00
C SER A 682 3.62 -47.46 -13.31
N SER A 683 3.50 -47.05 -12.04
CA SER A 683 2.51 -47.25 -10.98
C SER A 683 3.04 -46.60 -9.69
N SER A 684 2.13 -46.23 -8.79
CA SER A 684 2.28 -46.30 -7.31
C SER A 684 3.20 -45.25 -6.64
N ALA A 685 2.99 -44.78 -5.42
CA ALA A 685 1.92 -44.97 -4.43
C ALA A 685 2.10 -43.96 -3.27
N ASN A 686 0.95 -43.58 -2.69
CA ASN A 686 0.59 -43.44 -1.28
C ASN A 686 1.50 -42.74 -0.25
N GLY A 687 0.86 -41.89 0.56
CA GLY A 687 1.29 -41.62 1.93
C GLY A 687 0.68 -40.36 2.56
N ALA A 688 -0.45 -40.52 3.24
CA ALA A 688 -1.16 -39.49 3.99
C ALA A 688 -0.41 -39.01 5.26
N VAL A 689 -0.76 -37.82 5.79
CA VAL A 689 -1.33 -37.61 7.15
C VAL A 689 -1.29 -36.13 7.62
N SER A 690 -2.44 -35.70 8.15
CA SER A 690 -2.73 -34.72 9.22
C SER A 690 -2.88 -33.21 8.95
N ASN A 691 -4.04 -32.73 9.41
CA ASN A 691 -4.42 -31.35 9.66
C ASN A 691 -3.73 -30.76 10.90
N GLY A 692 -3.36 -29.48 10.83
CA GLY A 692 -2.88 -28.69 11.96
C GLY A 692 -2.89 -27.18 11.69
N VAL A 693 -3.86 -26.49 12.29
CA VAL A 693 -3.84 -25.10 12.81
C VAL A 693 -2.86 -24.11 12.17
N ARG A 694 -3.35 -23.23 11.28
CA ARG A 694 -2.62 -22.04 10.79
C ARG A 694 -2.87 -20.83 11.69
N VAL A 695 -2.11 -20.73 12.78
CA VAL A 695 -1.82 -19.46 13.47
C VAL A 695 -0.32 -19.47 13.76
N GLY A 696 0.49 -18.71 13.03
CA GLY A 696 1.93 -18.64 13.32
C GLY A 696 2.88 -18.12 12.24
N VAL A 697 2.42 -17.83 11.02
CA VAL A 697 3.37 -17.54 9.92
C VAL A 697 4.02 -16.14 10.04
N LEU A 698 3.39 -15.18 10.72
CA LEU A 698 3.96 -13.82 10.87
C LEU A 698 5.10 -13.73 11.91
N LYS A 699 5.13 -14.64 12.90
CA LYS A 699 6.20 -14.67 13.92
C LYS A 699 7.51 -15.24 13.37
N VAL A 700 7.44 -16.11 12.36
CA VAL A 700 8.61 -16.79 11.78
C VAL A 700 9.35 -15.88 10.79
N ILE A 701 8.66 -14.98 10.07
CA ILE A 701 9.29 -14.08 9.09
C ILE A 701 10.11 -12.98 9.79
N VAL A 702 9.64 -12.47 10.93
CA VAL A 702 10.39 -11.49 11.73
C VAL A 702 11.58 -12.15 12.43
N LEU A 703 11.45 -13.41 12.87
CA LEU A 703 12.59 -14.17 13.39
C LEU A 703 13.61 -14.50 12.29
N ALA A 704 13.17 -14.85 11.07
CA ALA A 704 14.05 -15.15 9.96
C ALA A 704 14.84 -13.92 9.48
N ALA A 705 14.24 -12.73 9.49
CA ALA A 705 14.94 -11.48 9.18
C ALA A 705 15.99 -11.11 10.24
N VAL A 706 15.76 -11.45 11.51
CA VAL A 706 16.70 -11.23 12.61
C VAL A 706 17.83 -12.28 12.61
N VAL A 707 17.54 -13.53 12.26
CA VAL A 707 18.55 -14.60 12.14
C VAL A 707 19.42 -14.40 10.91
N PHE A 708 18.89 -13.91 9.79
CA PHE A 708 19.68 -13.59 8.59
C PHE A 708 20.57 -12.35 8.78
N ALA A 709 20.17 -11.40 9.63
CA ALA A 709 20.99 -10.24 10.02
C ALA A 709 22.03 -10.54 11.11
N LEU A 710 21.99 -11.73 11.71
CA LEU A 710 22.98 -12.21 12.70
C LEU A 710 23.97 -13.22 12.09
N TRP A 711 23.82 -13.58 10.81
CA TRP A 711 24.69 -14.52 10.09
C TRP A 711 25.48 -13.89 8.92
N LEU A 712 25.35 -12.57 8.73
CA LEU A 712 26.17 -11.70 7.87
C LEU A 712 26.76 -10.59 8.75
#